data_AF-A0A2N1TR26-F1
#
_entry.id   AF-A0A2N1TR26-F1
#
_cell.length_a   1.000
_cell.length_b   1.000
_cell.length_c   1.000
_cell.angle_alpha   90.00
_cell.angle_beta   90.00
_cell.angle_gamma   90.00
#
_symmetry.space_group_name_H-M   'P 1'
#
loop_
_entity.id
_entity.type
_entity.pdbx_description
1 polymer ?
#
loop_
_entity_poly.entity_id
_entity_poly.type
_entity_poly.pdbx_seq_one_letter_code
_entity_poly.pdbx_strand_id
1 'polypeptide(L)'
;MRKRLLALLMALFLLAAVNPLWIEAATATPQKKKPVATAPKPAVKPVTTAQKPATAKKPVKKPATKTTTKSAPTKSSVDAASQKALIGEVAMLREVWRRKITLEYLGDKRSEKFLASLIADFPKKLQRNFIENITGDYKAEFMANYAAKADEVTDRAFAVMSDKPALDGLLGKVIKESGFPLDLAYNDLVKKLLERRKFQANNKEAGADKLSEYWQTVYTTMKANAKKSRYEAVAAIYKDVALNDFPISWYDDAQHNVAFETEGAQPAPVGPQGRKPWTVLAYICADNDLERFGLQDINEMERVGSSDKVNLVAQIDRMREGHEGATIADGNWTGTRRYYVTKDADMNKIGSQMVGNLGEQDMGDKKTLAEFLKWGVKTYPADNVLVVIWNHGAGWLGVAHDQDSDNMLSMTDVSWALREGQKELSKVNGKASKFAIVDFDACLMGTIEVAYELSDVAQFLVASEENEPGQGMPYTDYLEPLVRNPALSAREVTKRMVGTYVYSYAKGGSATNPFIMGSPVTKSATDLSKVPALVKKFDALGKALLDNHQLYADLLVAEGGRFASIKRYSDDTLVDLVDFAHKLAQMPEIPTSVREICIDIIKTIGYPVENTKLAQPVTITSDKPGVVIWGYNNWRTPPKELWPAGTRIFNSRLAMTPLRELQGGGYYVKIGPFKPVKDEALEKIVFVDEINYQIVLKDGTELDKRRIKQGKEYIIVSKFPENSPMVIEGHTQGMGDSHGLSLYFPQAYRFKNTYKSLKFAKDTSWDEFLEKIPEFKRDADVLLCGQMVEDMMTLPMIAQALKANDVKFQVLWDPSVFAYEFKPILNQFAEDGMVITDSVSASSMGQLAPSSDDLKDYLNNGGRLMVAAQSFGKSNIHRSILKDYFKFTFVSEEKDFDEMICKGKSDFKFELNGSESAKTASDVTIMKVAGNGKLFATMPDGRGAAIYISDKSPSGKQYVGIYLGFRFEAVGDTAARNKLMGEILDRTLPGRHQLSLF
;
A
#
# COMPACT_ATOMS: atom_id res chain seq x y z
N MET A 1 13.48 -24.84 -7.27
CA MET A 1 13.04 -23.48 -7.67
C MET A 1 13.93 -22.33 -7.14
N ARG A 2 15.22 -22.54 -6.84
CA ARG A 2 16.16 -21.45 -6.48
C ARG A 2 17.42 -21.38 -7.37
N LYS A 3 17.43 -22.04 -8.55
CA LYS A 3 18.51 -21.95 -9.54
C LYS A 3 18.08 -21.42 -10.92
N ARG A 4 16.81 -21.05 -11.10
CA ARG A 4 16.31 -20.41 -12.34
C ARG A 4 16.09 -18.89 -12.21
N LEU A 5 16.13 -18.35 -10.99
CA LEU A 5 16.03 -16.90 -10.73
C LEU A 5 17.36 -16.16 -10.99
N LEU A 6 18.49 -16.86 -10.98
CA LEU A 6 19.81 -16.24 -11.20
C LEU A 6 20.19 -16.12 -12.69
N ALA A 7 19.51 -16.85 -13.59
CA ALA A 7 19.73 -16.75 -15.03
C ALA A 7 18.95 -15.58 -15.67
N LEU A 8 17.84 -15.13 -15.06
CA LEU A 8 17.11 -13.96 -15.53
C LEU A 8 17.80 -12.63 -15.15
N LEU A 9 18.54 -12.63 -14.03
CA LEU A 9 19.25 -11.45 -13.50
C LEU A 9 20.55 -11.09 -14.27
N MET A 10 21.03 -11.94 -15.18
CA MET A 10 22.16 -11.58 -16.08
C MET A 10 21.71 -11.04 -17.45
N ALA A 11 20.43 -11.14 -17.81
CA ALA A 11 19.93 -10.64 -19.08
C ALA A 11 19.54 -9.15 -19.06
N LEU A 12 19.45 -8.53 -17.88
CA LEU A 12 19.00 -7.15 -17.70
C LEU A 12 20.12 -6.09 -17.63
N PHE A 13 21.40 -6.49 -17.81
CA PHE A 13 22.53 -5.54 -17.75
C PHE A 13 23.31 -5.34 -19.06
N LEU A 14 22.75 -5.73 -20.21
CA LEU A 14 23.38 -5.49 -21.52
C LEU A 14 22.34 -5.02 -22.55
N LEU A 15 21.78 -3.84 -22.33
CA LEU A 15 21.10 -3.06 -23.37
C LEU A 15 21.17 -1.56 -23.02
N ALA A 16 22.36 -0.98 -23.22
CA ALA A 16 22.47 0.41 -23.61
C ALA A 16 23.24 0.46 -24.93
N ALA A 17 22.51 0.89 -25.96
CA ALA A 17 23.00 1.63 -27.11
C ALA A 17 23.59 0.85 -28.32
N VAL A 18 22.72 0.76 -29.35
CA VAL A 18 22.92 0.99 -30.80
C VAL A 18 23.44 -0.15 -31.70
N ASN A 19 22.47 -0.75 -32.43
CA ASN A 19 22.37 -1.01 -33.89
C ASN A 19 23.58 -0.73 -34.83
N PRO A 20 23.57 -1.19 -36.10
CA PRO A 20 22.91 -2.34 -36.75
C PRO A 20 23.92 -3.08 -37.69
N LEU A 21 23.43 -3.81 -38.71
CA LEU A 21 24.03 -4.21 -40.01
C LEU A 21 23.92 -5.75 -40.22
N TRP A 22 23.56 -6.30 -41.39
CA TRP A 22 23.86 -5.92 -42.76
C TRP A 22 22.73 -6.26 -43.76
N ILE A 23 22.70 -5.39 -44.77
CA ILE A 23 21.99 -5.39 -46.05
C ILE A 23 22.86 -6.15 -47.07
N GLU A 24 22.28 -6.72 -48.14
CA GLU A 24 22.65 -6.33 -49.52
C GLU A 24 21.88 -7.07 -50.62
N ALA A 25 21.35 -6.27 -51.54
CA ALA A 25 21.69 -6.43 -52.94
C ALA A 25 22.05 -5.06 -53.54
N ALA A 26 23.28 -4.97 -54.02
CA ALA A 26 23.64 -4.59 -55.40
C ALA A 26 24.63 -3.39 -55.56
N THR A 27 25.86 -3.82 -55.89
CA THR A 27 26.80 -3.30 -56.92
C THR A 27 28.05 -2.48 -56.52
N ALA A 28 29.19 -3.16 -56.78
CA ALA A 28 30.41 -2.69 -57.48
C ALA A 28 31.53 -1.95 -56.72
N THR A 29 32.51 -2.75 -56.22
CA THR A 29 33.98 -2.74 -56.51
C THR A 29 34.83 -1.44 -56.45
N PRO A 30 36.17 -1.50 -56.21
CA PRO A 30 36.88 -2.12 -55.08
C PRO A 30 38.12 -1.29 -54.60
N GLN A 31 38.82 -1.82 -53.59
CA GLN A 31 40.27 -1.69 -53.30
C GLN A 31 40.80 -0.67 -52.26
N LYS A 32 41.25 -1.30 -51.15
CA LYS A 32 42.62 -1.33 -50.58
C LYS A 32 43.08 -0.29 -49.54
N LYS A 33 43.40 -0.88 -48.36
CA LYS A 33 44.59 -0.72 -47.49
C LYS A 33 44.69 0.50 -46.55
N LYS A 34 44.40 0.24 -45.26
CA LYS A 34 45.27 0.35 -44.03
C LYS A 34 46.64 1.07 -44.15
N PRO A 35 47.28 1.51 -43.04
CA PRO A 35 46.79 2.15 -41.79
C PRO A 35 47.75 3.27 -41.25
N VAL A 36 47.53 3.73 -40.00
CA VAL A 36 48.52 4.19 -38.98
C VAL A 36 48.56 5.70 -38.58
N ALA A 37 48.14 5.92 -37.32
CA ALA A 37 48.70 6.69 -36.18
C ALA A 37 48.91 8.23 -36.12
N THR A 38 48.82 8.66 -34.85
CA THR A 38 49.51 9.75 -34.11
C THR A 38 49.00 11.21 -34.16
N ALA A 39 48.85 11.78 -32.95
CA ALA A 39 48.60 13.19 -32.58
C ALA A 39 49.83 14.10 -32.85
N PRO A 40 49.95 15.40 -32.43
CA PRO A 40 49.03 16.43 -31.87
C PRO A 40 49.17 17.85 -32.54
N LYS A 41 48.51 18.89 -31.94
CA LYS A 41 48.56 20.42 -32.02
C LYS A 41 49.82 21.12 -32.66
N PRO A 42 49.94 22.47 -32.92
CA PRO A 42 49.18 23.68 -32.45
C PRO A 42 49.04 24.94 -33.39
N ALA A 43 48.41 26.02 -32.86
CA ALA A 43 48.58 27.49 -33.09
C ALA A 43 48.17 28.10 -34.47
N VAL A 44 47.63 29.33 -34.59
CA VAL A 44 48.14 30.67 -34.19
C VAL A 44 46.99 31.72 -34.21
N LYS A 45 47.03 32.69 -33.27
CA LYS A 45 46.24 33.94 -33.07
C LYS A 45 46.58 35.02 -34.15
N PRO A 46 45.89 36.19 -34.34
CA PRO A 46 45.63 37.19 -33.27
C PRO A 46 44.39 38.14 -33.47
N VAL A 47 43.74 38.65 -32.40
CA VAL A 47 43.84 40.02 -31.79
C VAL A 47 42.70 40.98 -32.22
N THR A 48 41.70 41.22 -31.34
CA THR A 48 41.35 42.48 -30.60
C THR A 48 40.42 43.44 -31.39
N THR A 49 39.48 44.24 -30.87
CA THR A 49 38.97 44.61 -29.53
C THR A 49 37.75 45.54 -29.75
N ALA A 50 36.77 45.51 -28.83
CA ALA A 50 36.05 46.63 -28.16
C ALA A 50 35.41 47.77 -29.02
N GLN A 51 34.30 48.46 -28.69
CA GLN A 51 33.40 48.56 -27.54
C GLN A 51 32.17 49.41 -28.00
N LYS A 52 31.04 49.27 -27.27
CA LYS A 52 29.75 50.02 -27.23
C LYS A 52 29.90 51.57 -26.98
N PRO A 53 28.82 52.38 -26.76
CA PRO A 53 27.39 52.40 -27.19
C PRO A 53 26.88 53.84 -27.55
N ALA A 54 25.58 54.03 -27.89
CA ALA A 54 24.65 55.01 -27.26
C ALA A 54 23.46 55.50 -28.14
N THR A 55 22.26 55.43 -27.53
CA THR A 55 21.14 56.41 -27.49
C THR A 55 20.29 56.83 -28.72
N ALA A 56 18.97 56.69 -28.51
CA ALA A 56 17.93 57.75 -28.55
C ALA A 56 16.80 57.72 -29.61
N LYS A 57 15.56 57.74 -29.07
CA LYS A 57 14.34 58.45 -29.47
C LYS A 57 13.35 57.84 -30.51
N LYS A 58 12.15 57.52 -29.98
CA LYS A 58 10.80 57.58 -30.59
C LYS A 58 10.51 58.99 -31.18
N PRO A 59 9.58 59.24 -32.14
CA PRO A 59 8.14 58.90 -32.02
C PRO A 59 7.27 58.68 -33.29
N VAL A 60 6.11 58.04 -33.05
CA VAL A 60 4.73 58.25 -33.57
C VAL A 60 4.49 58.83 -34.99
N LYS A 61 3.73 58.09 -35.83
CA LYS A 61 2.54 58.57 -36.58
C LYS A 61 1.79 57.44 -37.32
N LYS A 62 0.51 57.24 -36.98
CA LYS A 62 -0.59 56.78 -37.87
C LYS A 62 -1.18 58.02 -38.59
N PRO A 63 -2.12 57.93 -39.55
CA PRO A 63 -2.47 56.86 -40.51
C PRO A 63 -2.58 57.41 -41.96
N ALA A 64 -2.64 56.54 -42.97
CA ALA A 64 -3.22 56.91 -44.27
C ALA A 64 -3.82 55.69 -44.98
N THR A 65 -5.13 55.75 -45.16
CA THR A 65 -5.97 54.93 -46.02
C THR A 65 -5.53 55.02 -47.47
N LYS A 66 -5.40 53.87 -48.15
CA LYS A 66 -5.60 53.79 -49.61
C LYS A 66 -6.25 52.46 -49.97
N THR A 67 -7.46 52.62 -50.48
CA THR A 67 -8.31 51.61 -51.10
C THR A 67 -7.75 51.18 -52.46
N THR A 68 -8.23 50.01 -52.90
CA THR A 68 -8.22 49.44 -54.26
C THR A 68 -6.90 48.90 -54.80
N THR A 69 -6.82 47.57 -54.96
CA THR A 69 -7.17 46.93 -56.24
C THR A 69 -7.30 45.41 -56.06
N LYS A 70 -8.38 44.84 -56.60
CA LYS A 70 -8.53 43.40 -56.86
C LYS A 70 -7.43 42.95 -57.82
N SER A 71 -6.65 41.94 -57.44
CA SER A 71 -5.89 41.10 -58.35
C SER A 71 -6.37 39.65 -58.25
N ALA A 72 -6.42 38.99 -59.40
CA ALA A 72 -6.98 37.67 -59.68
C ALA A 72 -6.29 36.52 -58.90
N PRO A 73 -6.88 35.30 -58.90
CA PRO A 73 -6.71 34.31 -57.84
C PRO A 73 -5.36 33.60 -57.96
N THR A 74 -4.51 33.74 -56.93
CA THR A 74 -3.52 32.71 -56.64
C THR A 74 -4.28 31.43 -56.31
N LYS A 75 -4.12 30.39 -57.14
CA LYS A 75 -4.49 29.01 -56.80
C LYS A 75 -4.03 28.76 -55.37
N SER A 76 -4.99 28.61 -54.46
CA SER A 76 -4.76 28.19 -53.08
C SER A 76 -4.11 26.81 -53.12
N SER A 77 -2.77 26.76 -53.16
CA SER A 77 -2.05 25.53 -52.88
C SER A 77 -2.23 25.25 -51.40
N VAL A 78 -2.99 24.20 -51.09
CA VAL A 78 -3.09 23.67 -49.73
C VAL A 78 -1.66 23.40 -49.23
N ASP A 79 -1.31 23.89 -48.05
CA ASP A 79 -0.01 23.58 -47.46
C ASP A 79 0.08 22.08 -47.12
N ALA A 80 1.26 21.49 -47.34
CA ALA A 80 1.47 20.05 -47.15
C ALA A 80 1.20 19.58 -45.71
N ALA A 81 1.35 20.47 -44.72
CA ALA A 81 1.09 20.15 -43.32
C ALA A 81 -0.40 19.92 -43.06
N SER A 82 -1.27 20.80 -43.58
CA SER A 82 -2.72 20.63 -43.50
C SER A 82 -3.22 19.37 -44.22
N GLN A 83 -2.62 19.01 -45.36
CA GLN A 83 -2.94 17.74 -46.04
C GLN A 83 -2.56 16.53 -45.20
N LYS A 84 -1.33 16.53 -44.65
CA LYS A 84 -0.84 15.44 -43.80
C LYS A 84 -1.69 15.28 -42.53
N ALA A 85 -2.04 16.40 -41.89
CA ALA A 85 -2.91 16.40 -40.71
C ALA A 85 -4.28 15.79 -41.04
N LEU A 86 -4.93 16.24 -42.12
CA LEU A 86 -6.23 15.70 -42.53
C LEU A 86 -6.14 14.20 -42.84
N ILE A 87 -5.12 13.75 -43.57
CA ILE A 87 -4.91 12.33 -43.91
C ILE A 87 -4.76 11.49 -42.63
N GLY A 88 -4.04 12.00 -41.63
CA GLY A 88 -3.92 11.35 -40.32
C GLY A 88 -5.27 11.15 -39.63
N GLU A 89 -6.07 12.21 -39.50
CA GLU A 89 -7.36 12.13 -38.82
C GLU A 89 -8.38 11.25 -39.57
N VAL A 90 -8.47 11.36 -40.90
CA VAL A 90 -9.40 10.51 -41.68
C VAL A 90 -8.96 9.04 -41.69
N ALA A 91 -7.66 8.75 -41.65
CA ALA A 91 -7.17 7.39 -41.48
C ALA A 91 -7.58 6.82 -40.10
N MET A 92 -7.50 7.63 -39.05
CA MET A 92 -7.96 7.26 -37.71
C MET A 92 -9.48 7.04 -37.66
N LEU A 93 -10.30 7.92 -38.27
CA LEU A 93 -11.76 7.72 -38.37
C LEU A 93 -12.10 6.37 -39.02
N ARG A 94 -11.40 6.04 -40.11
CA ARG A 94 -11.59 4.77 -40.80
C ARG A 94 -11.20 3.58 -39.94
N GLU A 95 -10.12 3.68 -39.18
CA GLU A 95 -9.68 2.61 -38.27
C GLU A 95 -10.67 2.40 -37.13
N VAL A 96 -11.09 3.47 -36.44
CA VAL A 96 -12.11 3.41 -35.38
C VAL A 96 -13.40 2.77 -35.91
N TRP A 97 -13.85 3.21 -37.09
CA TRP A 97 -15.04 2.65 -37.72
C TRP A 97 -14.86 1.19 -38.12
N ARG A 98 -13.68 0.79 -38.61
CA ARG A 98 -13.36 -0.60 -38.94
C ARG A 98 -13.45 -1.49 -37.69
N ARG A 99 -12.87 -1.10 -36.56
CA ARG A 99 -12.97 -1.87 -35.31
C ARG A 99 -14.43 -2.00 -34.86
N LYS A 100 -15.18 -0.89 -34.87
CA LYS A 100 -16.61 -0.85 -34.54
C LYS A 100 -17.44 -1.84 -35.35
N ILE A 101 -17.36 -1.80 -36.68
CA ILE A 101 -18.18 -2.68 -37.53
C ILE A 101 -17.73 -4.15 -37.47
N THR A 102 -16.46 -4.40 -37.14
CA THR A 102 -15.95 -5.77 -36.92
C THR A 102 -16.46 -6.36 -35.61
N LEU A 103 -16.51 -5.57 -34.53
CA LEU A 103 -17.14 -5.97 -33.27
C LEU A 103 -18.64 -6.24 -33.46
N GLU A 104 -19.34 -5.37 -34.21
CA GLU A 104 -20.74 -5.60 -34.59
C GLU A 104 -20.93 -6.90 -35.37
N TYR A 105 -20.03 -7.18 -36.32
CA TYR A 105 -20.05 -8.41 -37.14
C TYR A 105 -19.83 -9.67 -36.31
N LEU A 106 -18.78 -9.71 -35.47
CA LEU A 106 -18.47 -10.87 -34.61
C LEU A 106 -19.51 -11.08 -33.51
N GLY A 107 -20.19 -10.02 -33.06
CA GLY A 107 -21.27 -10.11 -32.09
C GLY A 107 -22.64 -10.46 -32.69
N ASP A 108 -22.74 -10.62 -34.02
CA ASP A 108 -23.97 -11.04 -34.69
C ASP A 108 -24.09 -12.58 -34.67
N LYS A 109 -25.29 -13.10 -34.36
CA LYS A 109 -25.56 -14.55 -34.31
C LYS A 109 -25.18 -15.28 -35.60
N ARG A 110 -25.25 -14.60 -36.76
CA ARG A 110 -24.88 -15.20 -38.04
C ARG A 110 -23.38 -15.53 -38.13
N SER A 111 -22.54 -14.88 -37.33
CA SER A 111 -21.09 -15.09 -37.30
C SER A 111 -20.63 -16.13 -36.27
N GLU A 112 -21.54 -16.69 -35.46
CA GLU A 112 -21.19 -17.55 -34.30
C GLU A 112 -20.27 -18.73 -34.66
N LYS A 113 -20.53 -19.40 -35.79
CA LYS A 113 -19.66 -20.48 -36.29
C LYS A 113 -18.29 -19.99 -36.71
N PHE A 114 -18.22 -18.81 -37.33
CA PHE A 114 -16.95 -18.21 -37.74
C PHE A 114 -16.14 -17.80 -36.50
N LEU A 115 -16.78 -17.14 -35.53
CA LEU A 115 -16.18 -16.77 -34.25
C LEU A 115 -15.63 -18.00 -33.50
N ALA A 116 -16.39 -19.10 -33.46
CA ALA A 116 -15.93 -20.35 -32.84
C ALA A 116 -14.69 -20.94 -33.52
N SER A 117 -14.62 -20.90 -34.85
CA SER A 117 -13.44 -21.34 -35.62
C SER A 117 -12.24 -20.42 -35.39
N LEU A 118 -12.48 -19.11 -35.26
CA LEU A 118 -11.47 -18.08 -35.13
C LEU A 118 -10.68 -18.18 -33.81
N ILE A 119 -11.33 -18.61 -32.74
CA ILE A 119 -10.71 -18.75 -31.41
C ILE A 119 -10.41 -20.21 -31.03
N ALA A 120 -10.56 -21.15 -31.97
CA ALA A 120 -10.50 -22.59 -31.68
C ALA A 120 -9.20 -23.02 -30.98
N ASP A 121 -8.08 -22.38 -31.35
CA ASP A 121 -6.75 -22.70 -30.84
C ASP A 121 -6.40 -21.98 -29.51
N PHE A 122 -7.29 -21.11 -29.01
CA PHE A 122 -7.02 -20.35 -27.79
C PHE A 122 -7.21 -21.24 -26.54
N PRO A 123 -6.49 -20.99 -25.44
CA PRO A 123 -6.80 -21.56 -24.13
C PRO A 123 -8.28 -21.32 -23.75
N LYS A 124 -8.92 -22.30 -23.09
CA LYS A 124 -10.36 -22.23 -22.75
C LYS A 124 -10.77 -20.98 -21.95
N LYS A 125 -9.87 -20.46 -21.11
CA LYS A 125 -10.09 -19.22 -20.37
C LYS A 125 -10.17 -18.02 -21.32
N LEU A 126 -9.24 -17.91 -22.28
CA LEU A 126 -9.23 -16.84 -23.28
C LEU A 126 -10.41 -16.94 -24.24
N GLN A 127 -10.82 -18.15 -24.64
CA GLN A 127 -12.04 -18.32 -25.45
C GLN A 127 -13.27 -17.73 -24.76
N ARG A 128 -13.43 -17.98 -23.45
CA ARG A 128 -14.54 -17.47 -22.66
C ARG A 128 -14.52 -15.94 -22.57
N ASN A 129 -13.38 -15.38 -22.16
CA ASN A 129 -13.20 -13.93 -22.05
C ASN A 129 -13.49 -13.23 -23.39
N PHE A 130 -13.00 -13.78 -24.49
CA PHE A 130 -13.20 -13.23 -25.83
C PHE A 130 -14.67 -13.19 -26.23
N ILE A 131 -15.42 -14.27 -25.96
CA ILE A 131 -16.87 -14.33 -26.22
C ILE A 131 -17.61 -13.34 -25.33
N GLU A 132 -17.27 -13.26 -24.04
CA GLU A 132 -17.86 -12.31 -23.09
C GLU A 132 -17.62 -10.85 -23.53
N ASN A 133 -16.42 -10.52 -24.01
CA ASN A 133 -16.11 -9.17 -24.52
C ASN A 133 -16.91 -8.79 -25.77
N ILE A 134 -17.19 -9.75 -26.66
CA ILE A 134 -17.88 -9.51 -27.93
C ILE A 134 -19.42 -9.51 -27.78
N THR A 135 -19.93 -10.25 -26.79
CA THR A 135 -21.37 -10.52 -26.66
C THR A 135 -22.00 -10.06 -25.33
N GLY A 136 -21.18 -9.71 -24.34
CA GLY A 136 -21.60 -9.24 -23.01
C GLY A 136 -21.49 -7.73 -22.83
N ASP A 137 -21.44 -7.29 -21.57
CA ASP A 137 -21.56 -5.87 -21.17
C ASP A 137 -20.39 -5.01 -21.69
N TYR A 138 -19.17 -5.56 -21.74
CA TYR A 138 -17.98 -4.91 -22.30
C TYR A 138 -18.15 -4.45 -23.76
N LYS A 139 -19.02 -5.11 -24.54
CA LYS A 139 -19.32 -4.66 -25.90
C LYS A 139 -19.86 -3.23 -25.92
N ALA A 140 -20.72 -2.88 -24.96
CA ALA A 140 -21.30 -1.54 -24.87
C ALA A 140 -20.21 -0.50 -24.57
N GLU A 141 -19.26 -0.83 -23.70
CA GLU A 141 -18.12 0.02 -23.35
C GLU A 141 -17.20 0.26 -24.56
N PHE A 142 -16.85 -0.80 -25.31
CA PHE A 142 -16.08 -0.66 -26.56
C PHE A 142 -16.83 0.21 -27.59
N MET A 143 -18.13 0.00 -27.75
CA MET A 143 -18.93 0.79 -28.69
C MET A 143 -19.03 2.26 -28.29
N ALA A 144 -19.12 2.54 -26.98
CA ALA A 144 -19.09 3.90 -26.45
C ALA A 144 -17.70 4.54 -26.65
N ASN A 145 -16.62 3.80 -26.42
CA ASN A 145 -15.27 4.26 -26.69
C ASN A 145 -15.05 4.58 -28.17
N TYR A 146 -15.46 3.71 -29.08
CA TYR A 146 -15.38 3.96 -30.52
C TYR A 146 -16.19 5.18 -30.95
N ALA A 147 -17.36 5.41 -30.35
CA ALA A 147 -18.13 6.62 -30.60
C ALA A 147 -17.39 7.87 -30.11
N ALA A 148 -16.90 7.87 -28.87
CA ALA A 148 -16.16 9.00 -28.29
C ALA A 148 -14.90 9.34 -29.09
N LYS A 149 -14.13 8.32 -29.51
CA LYS A 149 -12.95 8.54 -30.35
C LYS A 149 -13.32 9.06 -31.73
N ALA A 150 -14.37 8.53 -32.35
CA ALA A 150 -14.85 9.01 -33.64
C ALA A 150 -15.27 10.49 -33.58
N ASP A 151 -15.94 10.91 -32.50
CA ASP A 151 -16.33 12.30 -32.28
C ASP A 151 -15.10 13.21 -32.12
N GLU A 152 -14.14 12.83 -31.28
CA GLU A 152 -12.87 13.57 -31.07
C GLU A 152 -12.12 13.79 -32.38
N VAL A 153 -11.89 12.69 -33.12
CA VAL A 153 -11.15 12.72 -34.39
C VAL A 153 -11.94 13.50 -35.45
N THR A 154 -13.28 13.43 -35.43
CA THR A 154 -14.14 14.23 -36.32
C THR A 154 -13.97 15.73 -36.05
N ASP A 155 -13.90 16.14 -34.79
CA ASP A 155 -13.70 17.54 -34.42
C ASP A 155 -12.31 18.05 -34.83
N ARG A 156 -11.26 17.25 -34.62
CA ARG A 156 -9.91 17.61 -35.11
C ARG A 156 -9.86 17.71 -36.62
N ALA A 157 -10.43 16.75 -37.35
CA ALA A 157 -10.51 16.79 -38.81
C ALA A 157 -11.30 18.02 -39.29
N PHE A 158 -12.43 18.33 -38.64
CA PHE A 158 -13.24 19.50 -38.98
C PHE A 158 -12.49 20.81 -38.72
N ALA A 159 -11.78 20.93 -37.60
CA ALA A 159 -10.97 22.10 -37.30
C ALA A 159 -9.90 22.36 -38.38
N VAL A 160 -9.22 21.31 -38.85
CA VAL A 160 -8.24 21.40 -39.95
C VAL A 160 -8.87 21.91 -41.24
N MET A 161 -10.12 21.52 -41.54
CA MET A 161 -10.82 21.81 -42.80
C MET A 161 -11.70 23.07 -42.80
N SER A 162 -12.14 23.52 -41.63
CA SER A 162 -13.23 24.50 -41.45
C SER A 162 -13.12 25.74 -42.35
N ASP A 163 -11.92 26.30 -42.47
CA ASP A 163 -11.62 27.50 -43.26
C ASP A 163 -10.78 27.23 -44.52
N LYS A 164 -10.62 25.96 -44.91
CA LYS A 164 -9.72 25.52 -46.01
C LYS A 164 -10.45 24.71 -47.09
N PRO A 165 -11.28 25.35 -47.95
CA PRO A 165 -12.08 24.66 -48.97
C PRO A 165 -11.26 23.84 -50.00
N ALA A 166 -9.97 24.12 -50.13
CA ALA A 166 -9.09 23.36 -51.02
C ALA A 166 -8.76 21.93 -50.52
N LEU A 167 -9.06 21.62 -49.26
CA LEU A 167 -8.97 20.26 -48.71
C LEU A 167 -10.19 19.38 -49.06
N ASP A 168 -11.32 19.97 -49.45
CA ASP A 168 -12.58 19.26 -49.66
C ASP A 168 -12.46 18.14 -50.72
N GLY A 169 -11.70 18.40 -51.80
CA GLY A 169 -11.45 17.41 -52.86
C GLY A 169 -10.61 16.21 -52.40
N LEU A 170 -9.70 16.42 -51.44
CA LEU A 170 -8.89 15.35 -50.85
C LEU A 170 -9.78 14.42 -50.01
N LEU A 171 -10.62 14.97 -49.13
CA LEU A 171 -11.58 14.18 -48.35
C LEU A 171 -12.55 13.43 -49.26
N GLY A 172 -13.08 14.10 -50.30
CA GLY A 172 -13.96 13.47 -51.29
C GLY A 172 -13.35 12.24 -51.97
N LYS A 173 -12.05 12.30 -52.30
CA LYS A 173 -11.29 11.16 -52.84
C LYS A 173 -11.19 10.02 -51.81
N VAL A 174 -10.83 10.34 -50.56
CA VAL A 174 -10.71 9.35 -49.47
C VAL A 174 -12.04 8.61 -49.21
N ILE A 175 -13.16 9.33 -49.19
CA ILE A 175 -14.50 8.75 -49.01
C ILE A 175 -14.80 7.77 -50.15
N LYS A 176 -14.57 8.19 -51.40
CA LYS A 176 -14.83 7.37 -52.59
C LYS A 176 -13.97 6.09 -52.60
N GLU A 177 -12.70 6.20 -52.24
CA GLU A 177 -11.77 5.06 -52.19
C GLU A 177 -12.07 4.11 -51.03
N SER A 178 -12.67 4.59 -49.93
CA SER A 178 -13.00 3.75 -48.78
C SER A 178 -14.15 2.77 -49.08
N GLY A 179 -15.16 3.20 -49.86
CA GLY A 179 -16.30 2.36 -50.26
C GLY A 179 -17.20 1.91 -49.09
N PHE A 180 -18.38 1.36 -49.39
CA PHE A 180 -19.29 0.85 -48.35
C PHE A 180 -18.77 -0.45 -47.73
N PRO A 181 -18.79 -0.61 -46.38
CA PRO A 181 -19.37 0.26 -45.36
C PRO A 181 -18.40 1.22 -44.67
N LEU A 182 -17.14 1.33 -45.12
CA LEU A 182 -16.11 2.19 -44.51
C LEU A 182 -16.29 3.68 -44.83
N ASP A 183 -16.96 4.02 -45.92
CA ASP A 183 -17.34 5.39 -46.27
C ASP A 183 -18.16 6.06 -45.16
N LEU A 184 -18.97 5.30 -44.43
CA LEU A 184 -19.78 5.80 -43.32
C LEU A 184 -18.98 6.36 -42.14
N ALA A 185 -17.68 6.04 -42.04
CA ALA A 185 -16.78 6.58 -41.02
C ALA A 185 -16.72 8.12 -41.02
N TYR A 186 -17.01 8.75 -42.16
CA TYR A 186 -16.86 10.20 -42.36
C TYR A 186 -18.18 10.97 -42.29
N ASN A 187 -19.29 10.32 -41.93
CA ASN A 187 -20.64 10.88 -42.07
C ASN A 187 -20.83 12.18 -41.27
N ASP A 188 -20.37 12.21 -40.02
CA ASP A 188 -20.52 13.38 -39.16
C ASP A 188 -19.58 14.52 -39.56
N LEU A 189 -18.36 14.21 -40.00
CA LEU A 189 -17.46 15.20 -40.60
C LEU A 189 -18.09 15.84 -41.85
N VAL A 190 -18.68 15.04 -42.74
CA VAL A 190 -19.37 15.52 -43.95
C VAL A 190 -20.57 16.38 -43.58
N LYS A 191 -21.33 16.02 -42.55
CA LYS A 191 -22.46 16.81 -42.05
C LYS A 191 -22.00 18.19 -41.55
N LYS A 192 -20.97 18.25 -40.70
CA LYS A 192 -20.40 19.51 -40.20
C LYS A 192 -19.86 20.39 -41.34
N LEU A 193 -19.17 19.78 -42.30
CA LEU A 193 -18.68 20.49 -43.49
C LEU A 193 -19.82 21.02 -44.37
N LEU A 194 -20.86 20.23 -44.60
CA LEU A 194 -22.04 20.65 -45.36
C LEU A 194 -22.69 21.88 -44.72
N GLU A 195 -22.87 21.89 -43.40
CA GLU A 195 -23.42 23.03 -42.67
C GLU A 195 -22.51 24.27 -42.79
N ARG A 196 -21.19 24.10 -42.65
CA ARG A 196 -20.21 25.18 -42.84
C ARG A 196 -20.24 25.75 -44.28
N ARG A 197 -20.21 24.89 -45.30
CA ARG A 197 -20.22 25.33 -46.71
C ARG A 197 -21.56 25.98 -47.09
N LYS A 198 -22.70 25.52 -46.54
CA LYS A 198 -24.00 26.21 -46.66
C LYS A 198 -23.98 27.61 -46.06
N PHE A 199 -23.39 27.76 -44.87
CA PHE A 199 -23.25 29.07 -44.25
C PHE A 199 -22.39 30.02 -45.10
N GLN A 200 -21.26 29.54 -45.62
CA GLN A 200 -20.39 30.32 -46.51
C GLN A 200 -21.07 30.68 -47.85
N ALA A 201 -21.85 29.76 -48.43
CA ALA A 201 -22.68 29.97 -49.61
C ALA A 201 -23.71 31.09 -49.38
N ASN A 202 -24.43 31.04 -48.26
CA ASN A 202 -25.38 32.08 -47.87
C ASN A 202 -24.71 33.46 -47.69
N ASN A 203 -23.44 33.48 -47.30
CA ASN A 203 -22.62 34.69 -47.18
C ASN A 203 -21.88 35.08 -48.48
N LYS A 204 -22.17 34.40 -49.61
CA LYS A 204 -21.60 34.67 -50.95
C LYS A 204 -20.07 34.55 -51.01
N GLU A 205 -19.48 33.66 -50.22
CA GLU A 205 -18.06 33.34 -50.33
C GLU A 205 -17.77 32.62 -51.66
N ALA A 206 -16.66 32.99 -52.31
CA ALA A 206 -16.35 32.53 -53.66
C ALA A 206 -16.18 31.00 -53.72
N GLY A 207 -17.00 30.32 -54.53
CA GLY A 207 -16.95 28.88 -54.74
C GLY A 207 -17.69 28.03 -53.70
N ALA A 208 -18.27 28.65 -52.66
CA ALA A 208 -18.96 27.94 -51.59
C ALA A 208 -20.27 27.25 -52.06
N ASP A 209 -21.01 27.84 -53.01
CA ASP A 209 -22.25 27.26 -53.56
C ASP A 209 -22.00 25.86 -54.17
N LYS A 210 -20.96 25.74 -55.00
CA LYS A 210 -20.58 24.48 -55.65
C LYS A 210 -20.13 23.42 -54.64
N LEU A 211 -19.41 23.84 -53.59
CA LEU A 211 -18.97 22.94 -52.53
C LEU A 211 -20.15 22.48 -51.65
N SER A 212 -21.11 23.36 -51.38
CA SER A 212 -22.35 23.03 -50.68
C SER A 212 -23.16 21.98 -51.45
N GLU A 213 -23.36 22.17 -52.75
CA GLU A 213 -24.03 21.20 -53.63
C GLU A 213 -23.29 19.85 -53.69
N TYR A 214 -21.96 19.90 -53.80
CA TYR A 214 -21.10 18.72 -53.79
C TYR A 214 -21.28 17.91 -52.49
N TRP A 215 -21.12 18.54 -51.32
CA TRP A 215 -21.25 17.86 -50.04
C TRP A 215 -22.69 17.41 -49.75
N GLN A 216 -23.71 18.14 -50.24
CA GLN A 216 -25.10 17.70 -50.16
C GLN A 216 -25.30 16.39 -50.93
N THR A 217 -24.67 16.25 -52.10
CA THR A 217 -24.71 15.02 -52.90
C THR A 217 -24.02 13.87 -52.16
N VAL A 218 -22.79 14.08 -51.67
CA VAL A 218 -22.03 13.07 -50.90
C VAL A 218 -22.82 12.63 -49.66
N TYR A 219 -23.32 13.57 -48.87
CA TYR A 219 -24.12 13.28 -47.68
C TYR A 219 -25.39 12.47 -48.01
N THR A 220 -26.05 12.77 -49.13
CA THR A 220 -27.24 12.02 -49.58
C THR A 220 -26.89 10.57 -49.93
N THR A 221 -25.78 10.35 -50.64
CA THR A 221 -25.26 9.00 -50.94
C THR A 221 -24.93 8.24 -49.65
N MET A 222 -24.25 8.87 -48.70
CA MET A 222 -23.90 8.25 -47.42
C MET A 222 -25.15 7.89 -46.61
N LYS A 223 -26.17 8.77 -46.58
CA LYS A 223 -27.47 8.49 -45.93
C LYS A 223 -28.20 7.31 -46.57
N ALA A 224 -28.07 7.12 -47.89
CA ALA A 224 -28.61 5.94 -48.57
C ALA A 224 -27.81 4.67 -48.22
N ASN A 225 -26.48 4.76 -48.18
CA ASN A 225 -25.59 3.67 -47.78
C ASN A 225 -25.84 3.23 -46.33
N ALA A 226 -26.10 4.15 -45.41
CA ALA A 226 -26.40 3.86 -44.00
C ALA A 226 -27.64 2.98 -43.79
N LYS A 227 -28.54 2.88 -44.79
CA LYS A 227 -29.72 2.01 -44.75
C LYS A 227 -29.46 0.58 -45.23
N LYS A 228 -28.30 0.31 -45.83
CA LYS A 228 -27.93 -1.03 -46.32
C LYS A 228 -27.51 -1.91 -45.14
N SER A 229 -27.77 -3.21 -45.25
CA SER A 229 -27.24 -4.20 -44.29
C SER A 229 -25.71 -4.19 -44.31
N ARG A 230 -25.08 -3.97 -43.15
CA ARG A 230 -23.61 -3.97 -43.02
C ARG A 230 -23.02 -5.37 -42.98
N TYR A 231 -23.76 -6.36 -42.50
CA TYR A 231 -23.22 -7.71 -42.25
C TYR A 231 -22.54 -8.33 -43.48
N GLU A 232 -23.25 -8.40 -44.61
CA GLU A 232 -22.69 -9.00 -45.85
C GLU A 232 -21.51 -8.20 -46.39
N ALA A 233 -21.52 -6.88 -46.20
CA ALA A 233 -20.44 -6.02 -46.66
C ALA A 233 -19.19 -6.16 -45.78
N VAL A 234 -19.35 -6.34 -44.45
CA VAL A 234 -18.23 -6.65 -43.55
C VAL A 234 -17.70 -8.06 -43.80
N ALA A 235 -18.57 -9.05 -43.99
CA ALA A 235 -18.17 -10.40 -44.36
C ALA A 235 -17.32 -10.40 -45.66
N ALA A 236 -17.71 -9.59 -46.65
CA ALA A 236 -16.95 -9.45 -47.90
C ALA A 236 -15.57 -8.79 -47.71
N ILE A 237 -15.40 -7.88 -46.74
CA ILE A 237 -14.09 -7.30 -46.39
C ILE A 237 -13.11 -8.40 -45.93
N TYR A 238 -13.60 -9.36 -45.16
CA TYR A 238 -12.78 -10.38 -44.50
C TYR A 238 -12.74 -11.74 -45.22
N LYS A 239 -13.45 -11.89 -46.35
CA LYS A 239 -13.62 -13.19 -47.02
C LYS A 239 -12.31 -13.90 -47.41
N ASP A 240 -11.26 -13.13 -47.71
CA ASP A 240 -9.96 -13.63 -48.18
C ASP A 240 -8.87 -13.53 -47.07
N VAL A 241 -9.24 -13.13 -45.86
CA VAL A 241 -8.32 -13.00 -44.72
C VAL A 241 -8.20 -14.35 -44.03
N ALA A 242 -6.99 -14.88 -43.87
CA ALA A 242 -6.76 -16.12 -43.13
C ALA A 242 -7.20 -15.97 -41.68
N LEU A 243 -7.70 -17.04 -41.04
CA LEU A 243 -8.19 -17.00 -39.65
C LEU A 243 -7.12 -16.45 -38.68
N ASN A 244 -5.85 -16.86 -38.86
CA ASN A 244 -4.73 -16.39 -38.03
C ASN A 244 -4.36 -14.92 -38.25
N ASP A 245 -4.80 -14.33 -39.37
CA ASP A 245 -4.55 -12.92 -39.73
C ASP A 245 -5.78 -12.03 -39.46
N PHE A 246 -6.89 -12.62 -39.00
CA PHE A 246 -8.08 -11.84 -38.68
C PHE A 246 -7.78 -10.95 -37.47
N PRO A 247 -8.14 -9.64 -37.50
CA PRO A 247 -7.77 -8.70 -36.46
C PRO A 247 -8.64 -8.86 -35.20
N ILE A 248 -8.42 -9.95 -34.48
CA ILE A 248 -9.05 -10.24 -33.19
C ILE A 248 -8.23 -9.78 -31.99
N SER A 249 -6.97 -9.40 -32.19
CA SER A 249 -6.11 -8.94 -31.08
C SER A 249 -6.70 -7.76 -30.32
N TRP A 250 -7.65 -7.02 -30.92
CA TRP A 250 -8.37 -5.93 -30.27
C TRP A 250 -9.53 -6.34 -29.34
N TYR A 251 -9.65 -7.60 -28.91
CA TYR A 251 -10.67 -7.99 -27.91
C TYR A 251 -10.11 -8.88 -26.80
N ASP A 252 -8.77 -9.00 -26.72
CA ASP A 252 -8.06 -9.76 -25.69
C ASP A 252 -7.71 -8.85 -24.50
N ASP A 253 -8.45 -9.01 -23.41
CA ASP A 253 -8.27 -8.28 -22.15
C ASP A 253 -6.89 -8.52 -21.51
N ALA A 254 -6.20 -9.63 -21.84
CA ALA A 254 -4.86 -9.89 -21.33
C ALA A 254 -3.78 -8.92 -21.85
N GLN A 255 -4.09 -8.10 -22.86
CA GLN A 255 -3.14 -7.19 -23.49
C GLN A 255 -3.28 -5.73 -23.04
N HIS A 256 -4.29 -5.38 -22.23
CA HIS A 256 -4.56 -4.02 -21.71
C HIS A 256 -4.51 -2.87 -22.76
N ASN A 257 -4.61 -3.15 -24.07
CA ASN A 257 -4.25 -2.23 -25.18
C ASN A 257 -5.38 -2.06 -26.23
N VAL A 258 -6.63 -2.15 -25.79
CA VAL A 258 -7.70 -2.62 -26.66
C VAL A 258 -8.70 -1.56 -27.09
N ALA A 259 -8.88 -0.51 -26.29
CA ALA A 259 -9.70 0.64 -26.63
C ALA A 259 -8.83 1.79 -27.19
N PHE A 260 -9.46 2.83 -27.73
CA PHE A 260 -8.73 4.04 -28.09
C PHE A 260 -8.72 5.01 -26.92
N GLU A 261 -7.54 5.47 -26.51
CA GLU A 261 -7.46 6.58 -25.57
C GLU A 261 -8.17 7.81 -26.15
N THR A 262 -8.94 8.49 -25.31
CA THR A 262 -9.68 9.70 -25.67
C THR A 262 -9.27 10.86 -24.79
N GLU A 263 -8.89 11.98 -25.41
CA GLU A 263 -8.54 13.19 -24.69
C GLU A 263 -9.82 13.95 -24.28
N GLY A 264 -10.90 13.77 -25.04
CA GLY A 264 -12.18 14.45 -24.82
C GLY A 264 -12.16 15.94 -25.21
N ALA A 265 -13.34 16.56 -25.25
CA ALA A 265 -13.47 17.96 -25.64
C ALA A 265 -12.96 18.92 -24.56
N GLN A 266 -12.55 20.12 -24.96
CA GLN A 266 -12.22 21.22 -24.05
C GLN A 266 -13.50 21.98 -23.67
N PRO A 267 -13.92 21.98 -22.40
CA PRO A 267 -15.10 22.71 -21.98
C PRO A 267 -14.84 24.23 -21.95
N ALA A 268 -15.91 25.02 -21.97
CA ALA A 268 -15.78 26.46 -21.81
C ALA A 268 -15.23 26.81 -20.41
N PRO A 269 -14.34 27.81 -20.26
CA PRO A 269 -13.85 28.23 -18.97
C PRO A 269 -14.98 28.68 -18.04
N VAL A 270 -15.01 28.15 -16.82
CA VAL A 270 -15.97 28.56 -15.79
C VAL A 270 -15.42 29.78 -15.03
N GLY A 271 -16.19 30.87 -15.03
CA GLY A 271 -15.88 32.06 -14.23
C GLY A 271 -16.22 31.89 -12.73
N PRO A 272 -15.83 32.84 -11.87
CA PRO A 272 -16.18 32.82 -10.45
C PRO A 272 -17.70 32.73 -10.23
N GLN A 273 -18.11 31.78 -9.40
CA GLN A 273 -19.48 31.54 -8.99
C GLN A 273 -19.84 32.33 -7.72
N GLY A 274 -21.13 32.33 -7.37
CA GLY A 274 -21.61 32.91 -6.11
C GLY A 274 -21.04 32.18 -4.89
N ARG A 275 -20.78 32.95 -3.82
CA ARG A 275 -20.30 32.40 -2.54
C ARG A 275 -21.35 31.49 -1.89
N LYS A 276 -20.93 30.32 -1.42
CA LYS A 276 -21.79 29.34 -0.74
C LYS A 276 -21.30 28.99 0.68
N PRO A 277 -22.15 28.43 1.55
CA PRO A 277 -21.72 27.90 2.85
C PRO A 277 -20.56 26.90 2.78
N TRP A 278 -20.60 25.99 1.79
CA TRP A 278 -19.61 24.91 1.64
C TRP A 278 -19.13 24.74 0.21
N THR A 279 -17.83 24.47 0.07
CA THR A 279 -17.23 23.89 -1.14
C THR A 279 -16.41 22.67 -0.73
N VAL A 280 -16.63 21.55 -1.40
CA VAL A 280 -15.82 20.33 -1.33
C VAL A 280 -14.94 20.27 -2.58
N LEU A 281 -13.63 20.16 -2.39
CA LEU A 281 -12.62 20.00 -3.43
C LEU A 281 -11.99 18.62 -3.30
N ALA A 282 -12.33 17.69 -4.19
CA ALA A 282 -11.74 16.36 -4.25
C ALA A 282 -10.61 16.30 -5.27
N TYR A 283 -9.40 15.97 -4.82
CA TYR A 283 -8.21 15.76 -5.64
C TYR A 283 -7.92 14.26 -5.72
N ILE A 284 -8.29 13.65 -6.85
CA ILE A 284 -8.31 12.20 -7.07
C ILE A 284 -7.18 11.84 -8.04
N CYS A 285 -6.08 11.34 -7.49
CA CYS A 285 -4.98 10.82 -8.31
C CYS A 285 -5.25 9.34 -8.58
N ALA A 286 -5.93 9.07 -9.70
CA ALA A 286 -6.34 7.75 -10.15
C ALA A 286 -5.44 7.21 -11.29
N ASP A 287 -4.29 7.86 -11.53
CA ASP A 287 -3.23 7.34 -12.38
C ASP A 287 -2.40 6.30 -11.60
N ASN A 288 -3.00 5.13 -11.34
CA ASN A 288 -2.43 3.96 -10.66
C ASN A 288 -3.49 2.84 -10.54
N ASP A 289 -3.16 1.77 -9.81
CA ASP A 289 -3.98 0.58 -9.59
C ASP A 289 -5.32 0.85 -8.85
N LEU A 290 -5.53 2.06 -8.33
CA LEU A 290 -6.79 2.47 -7.72
C LEU A 290 -7.76 3.16 -8.69
N GLU A 291 -7.43 3.35 -9.97
CA GLU A 291 -8.23 4.11 -10.97
C GLU A 291 -9.75 3.88 -10.88
N ARG A 292 -10.15 2.61 -10.85
CA ARG A 292 -11.57 2.20 -10.78
C ARG A 292 -12.32 2.74 -9.56
N PHE A 293 -11.63 2.91 -8.43
CA PHE A 293 -12.23 3.36 -7.19
C PHE A 293 -12.41 4.88 -7.20
N GLY A 294 -11.44 5.63 -7.75
CA GLY A 294 -11.60 7.07 -7.95
C GLY A 294 -12.78 7.43 -8.86
N LEU A 295 -13.06 6.60 -9.88
CA LEU A 295 -14.27 6.71 -10.71
C LEU A 295 -15.55 6.43 -9.90
N GLN A 296 -15.55 5.36 -9.09
CA GLN A 296 -16.69 4.99 -8.23
C GLN A 296 -17.01 6.10 -7.23
N ASP A 297 -15.99 6.73 -6.65
CA ASP A 297 -16.16 7.81 -5.67
C ASP A 297 -16.78 9.07 -6.27
N ILE A 298 -16.47 9.40 -7.53
CA ILE A 298 -17.19 10.47 -8.23
C ILE A 298 -18.67 10.10 -8.40
N ASN A 299 -18.98 8.87 -8.82
CA ASN A 299 -20.37 8.41 -8.95
C ASN A 299 -21.10 8.40 -7.58
N GLU A 300 -20.41 8.09 -6.49
CA GLU A 300 -20.96 8.23 -5.14
C GLU A 300 -21.26 9.68 -4.77
N MET A 301 -20.39 10.63 -5.16
CA MET A 301 -20.64 12.06 -5.01
C MET A 301 -21.83 12.52 -5.88
N GLU A 302 -22.01 11.94 -7.07
CA GLU A 302 -23.14 12.23 -8.00
C GLU A 302 -24.49 11.82 -7.43
N ARG A 303 -24.57 10.81 -6.55
CA ARG A 303 -25.83 10.50 -5.85
C ARG A 303 -26.37 11.68 -5.02
N VAL A 304 -25.47 12.56 -4.58
CA VAL A 304 -25.79 13.75 -3.81
C VAL A 304 -25.82 14.99 -4.71
N GLY A 305 -24.74 15.23 -5.44
CA GLY A 305 -24.54 16.37 -6.33
C GLY A 305 -24.38 17.72 -5.62
N SER A 306 -23.88 18.70 -6.37
CA SER A 306 -23.85 20.10 -5.93
C SER A 306 -25.26 20.68 -5.79
N SER A 307 -25.45 21.62 -4.86
CA SER A 307 -26.73 22.31 -4.59
C SER A 307 -26.61 23.83 -4.70
N ASP A 308 -27.67 24.56 -4.39
CA ASP A 308 -27.65 26.03 -4.27
C ASP A 308 -26.74 26.52 -3.11
N LYS A 309 -26.44 25.64 -2.14
CA LYS A 309 -25.68 25.96 -0.91
C LYS A 309 -24.38 25.18 -0.72
N VAL A 310 -24.13 24.16 -1.53
CA VAL A 310 -22.91 23.34 -1.46
C VAL A 310 -22.36 23.17 -2.87
N ASN A 311 -21.07 23.45 -3.07
CA ASN A 311 -20.35 23.06 -4.29
C ASN A 311 -19.63 21.73 -4.02
N LEU A 312 -19.79 20.76 -4.92
CA LEU A 312 -18.99 19.54 -4.98
C LEU A 312 -18.18 19.57 -6.28
N VAL A 313 -16.85 19.54 -6.16
CA VAL A 313 -15.95 19.71 -7.30
C VAL A 313 -14.83 18.68 -7.20
N ALA A 314 -14.62 17.93 -8.28
CA ALA A 314 -13.56 16.93 -8.36
C ALA A 314 -12.55 17.29 -9.45
N GLN A 315 -11.27 17.09 -9.18
CA GLN A 315 -10.23 16.90 -10.20
C GLN A 315 -9.78 15.45 -10.13
N ILE A 316 -9.89 14.74 -11.24
CA ILE A 316 -9.47 13.35 -11.36
C ILE A 316 -8.50 13.22 -12.52
N ASP A 317 -7.47 12.42 -12.29
CA ASP A 317 -6.49 12.05 -13.29
C ASP A 317 -6.48 10.54 -13.49
N ARG A 318 -6.51 10.10 -14.75
CA ARG A 318 -6.62 8.69 -15.11
C ARG A 318 -5.41 8.27 -15.92
N MET A 319 -4.89 7.10 -15.57
CA MET A 319 -3.74 6.52 -16.26
C MET A 319 -4.03 6.13 -17.70
N ARG A 320 -2.94 5.94 -18.43
CA ARG A 320 -2.93 5.40 -19.78
C ARG A 320 -3.15 3.90 -19.80
N GLU A 321 -3.52 3.39 -20.96
CA GLU A 321 -3.63 1.95 -21.17
C GLU A 321 -2.28 1.24 -20.97
N GLY A 322 -2.33 0.00 -20.48
CA GLY A 322 -1.14 -0.85 -20.31
C GLY A 322 -0.60 -0.99 -18.88
N HIS A 323 -1.16 -0.25 -17.92
CA HIS A 323 -0.79 -0.31 -16.50
C HIS A 323 -1.76 -1.18 -15.69
N GLU A 324 -1.29 -1.76 -14.57
CA GLU A 324 -2.13 -2.57 -13.68
C GLU A 324 -3.25 -1.70 -13.08
N GLY A 325 -4.49 -2.19 -13.16
CA GLY A 325 -5.69 -1.47 -12.70
C GLY A 325 -6.45 -0.72 -13.79
N ALA A 326 -5.94 -0.69 -15.03
CA ALA A 326 -6.52 0.11 -16.11
C ALA A 326 -7.95 -0.32 -16.42
N THR A 327 -8.86 0.64 -16.57
CA THR A 327 -10.27 0.33 -16.81
C THR A 327 -10.90 1.17 -17.93
N ILE A 328 -11.90 0.59 -18.59
CA ILE A 328 -12.72 1.29 -19.59
C ILE A 328 -14.17 1.50 -19.12
N ALA A 329 -14.45 1.26 -17.83
CA ALA A 329 -15.80 1.32 -17.24
C ALA A 329 -16.47 2.69 -17.45
N ASP A 330 -15.70 3.79 -17.33
CA ASP A 330 -16.14 5.15 -17.62
C ASP A 330 -15.66 5.64 -19.00
N GLY A 331 -15.55 4.72 -19.96
CA GLY A 331 -14.84 4.93 -21.22
C GLY A 331 -13.32 4.95 -21.04
N ASN A 332 -12.59 5.00 -22.16
CA ASN A 332 -11.13 4.99 -22.16
C ASN A 332 -10.57 6.41 -22.36
N TRP A 333 -10.86 7.31 -21.43
CA TRP A 333 -10.28 8.65 -21.46
C TRP A 333 -9.11 8.75 -20.50
N THR A 334 -8.10 9.53 -20.87
CA THR A 334 -6.84 9.65 -20.12
C THR A 334 -6.56 11.09 -19.72
N GLY A 335 -5.62 11.24 -18.78
CA GLY A 335 -5.19 12.52 -18.24
C GLY A 335 -6.20 13.16 -17.29
N THR A 336 -6.02 14.45 -17.02
CA THR A 336 -6.68 15.12 -15.91
C THR A 336 -7.92 15.92 -16.33
N ARG A 337 -9.04 15.69 -15.64
CA ARG A 337 -10.31 16.41 -15.82
C ARG A 337 -10.82 17.02 -14.53
N ARG A 338 -11.60 18.09 -14.67
CA ARG A 338 -12.32 18.74 -13.58
C ARG A 338 -13.82 18.64 -13.81
N TYR A 339 -14.55 18.26 -12.78
CA TYR A 339 -16.01 18.12 -12.79
C TYR A 339 -16.66 19.01 -11.75
N TYR A 340 -17.71 19.72 -12.15
CA TYR A 340 -18.71 20.22 -11.21
C TYR A 340 -19.73 19.10 -11.02
N VAL A 341 -19.72 18.51 -9.82
CA VAL A 341 -20.46 17.27 -9.59
C VAL A 341 -21.96 17.55 -9.61
N THR A 342 -22.68 16.96 -10.57
CA THR A 342 -24.13 17.12 -10.71
C THR A 342 -24.86 15.89 -10.19
N LYS A 343 -26.08 16.07 -9.71
CA LYS A 343 -26.83 14.96 -9.17
C LYS A 343 -27.32 14.03 -10.28
N ASP A 344 -27.01 12.75 -10.18
CA ASP A 344 -27.64 11.69 -10.96
C ASP A 344 -27.74 10.37 -10.16
N ALA A 345 -28.07 9.27 -10.84
CA ALA A 345 -28.31 7.97 -10.22
C ALA A 345 -27.55 6.82 -10.91
N ASP A 346 -26.72 7.11 -11.91
CA ASP A 346 -25.94 6.10 -12.62
C ASP A 346 -24.63 5.85 -11.88
N MET A 347 -24.51 4.68 -11.26
CA MET A 347 -23.30 4.32 -10.52
C MET A 347 -22.14 3.82 -11.39
N ASN A 348 -22.35 3.72 -12.71
CA ASN A 348 -21.38 3.14 -13.63
C ASN A 348 -20.71 4.17 -14.53
N LYS A 349 -21.17 5.42 -14.51
CA LYS A 349 -20.69 6.45 -15.44
C LYS A 349 -20.80 7.84 -14.84
N ILE A 350 -19.72 8.61 -14.98
CA ILE A 350 -19.68 10.02 -14.58
C ILE A 350 -20.65 10.82 -15.45
N GLY A 351 -21.76 11.23 -14.84
CA GLY A 351 -22.78 12.11 -15.43
C GLY A 351 -22.48 13.60 -15.28
N SER A 352 -21.44 13.95 -14.52
CA SER A 352 -21.12 15.31 -14.09
C SER A 352 -20.70 16.25 -15.22
N GLN A 353 -20.98 17.54 -14.99
CA GLN A 353 -20.53 18.58 -15.90
C GLN A 353 -19.01 18.70 -15.86
N MET A 354 -18.34 18.32 -16.97
CA MET A 354 -16.92 18.60 -17.16
C MET A 354 -16.70 20.11 -17.30
N VAL A 355 -15.91 20.69 -16.40
CA VAL A 355 -15.60 22.13 -16.31
C VAL A 355 -14.13 22.45 -16.58
N GLY A 356 -13.30 21.42 -16.75
CA GLY A 356 -11.92 21.55 -17.23
C GLY A 356 -11.41 20.24 -17.78
N ASN A 357 -10.58 20.33 -18.82
CA ASN A 357 -9.80 19.23 -19.35
C ASN A 357 -8.36 19.74 -19.45
N LEU A 358 -7.48 19.25 -18.58
CA LEU A 358 -6.11 19.74 -18.45
C LEU A 358 -5.11 18.92 -19.28
N GLY A 359 -5.57 17.83 -19.90
CA GLY A 359 -4.68 16.79 -20.40
C GLY A 359 -3.90 16.14 -19.27
N GLU A 360 -2.84 15.41 -19.60
CA GLU A 360 -1.93 14.79 -18.63
C GLU A 360 -1.38 15.80 -17.62
N GLN A 361 -1.48 15.50 -16.32
CA GLN A 361 -0.83 16.29 -15.28
C GLN A 361 -0.15 15.34 -14.28
N ASP A 362 1.04 15.69 -13.85
CA ASP A 362 1.67 15.02 -12.71
C ASP A 362 0.93 15.40 -11.42
N MET A 363 0.09 14.49 -10.93
CA MET A 363 -0.69 14.68 -9.72
C MET A 363 0.15 14.54 -8.44
N GLY A 364 1.36 13.99 -8.55
CA GLY A 364 2.41 13.95 -7.54
C GLY A 364 3.20 15.27 -7.40
N ASP A 365 3.03 16.25 -8.30
CA ASP A 365 3.66 17.58 -8.21
C ASP A 365 2.84 18.53 -7.32
N LYS A 366 3.51 19.14 -6.33
CA LYS A 366 2.94 20.16 -5.43
C LYS A 366 2.21 21.30 -6.14
N LYS A 367 2.64 21.67 -7.34
CA LYS A 367 2.05 22.76 -8.14
C LYS A 367 0.68 22.35 -8.66
N THR A 368 0.50 21.11 -9.08
CA THR A 368 -0.78 20.58 -9.59
C THR A 368 -1.84 20.67 -8.49
N LEU A 369 -1.53 20.20 -7.28
CA LEU A 369 -2.40 20.36 -6.11
C LEU A 369 -2.65 21.85 -5.79
N ALA A 370 -1.59 22.68 -5.73
CA ALA A 370 -1.74 24.10 -5.42
C ALA A 370 -2.63 24.83 -6.44
N GLU A 371 -2.50 24.52 -7.72
CA GLU A 371 -3.30 25.10 -8.80
C GLU A 371 -4.75 24.66 -8.74
N PHE A 372 -5.02 23.38 -8.45
CA PHE A 372 -6.37 22.90 -8.19
C PHE A 372 -7.02 23.64 -7.02
N LEU A 373 -6.32 23.76 -5.89
CA LEU A 373 -6.83 24.47 -4.71
C LEU A 373 -7.12 25.94 -5.01
N LYS A 374 -6.16 26.67 -5.60
CA LYS A 374 -6.33 28.09 -5.98
C LYS A 374 -7.47 28.28 -6.97
N TRP A 375 -7.58 27.40 -7.97
CA TRP A 375 -8.67 27.43 -8.94
C TRP A 375 -10.01 27.15 -8.27
N GLY A 376 -10.10 26.13 -7.43
CA GLY A 376 -11.31 25.72 -6.73
C GLY A 376 -11.85 26.82 -5.82
N VAL A 377 -11.00 27.42 -4.98
CA VAL A 377 -11.42 28.51 -4.07
C VAL A 377 -11.82 29.79 -4.81
N LYS A 378 -11.18 30.09 -5.95
CA LYS A 378 -11.50 31.29 -6.75
C LYS A 378 -12.77 31.09 -7.56
N THR A 379 -12.97 29.89 -8.10
CA THR A 379 -14.10 29.58 -8.98
C THR A 379 -15.36 29.27 -8.17
N TYR A 380 -15.22 28.57 -7.04
CA TYR A 380 -16.31 28.15 -6.16
C TYR A 380 -16.08 28.68 -4.73
N PRO A 381 -16.17 30.00 -4.53
CA PRO A 381 -15.91 30.60 -3.21
C PRO A 381 -16.88 30.07 -2.15
N ALA A 382 -16.37 29.78 -0.96
CA ALA A 382 -17.20 29.36 0.16
C ALA A 382 -16.66 29.81 1.52
N ASP A 383 -17.53 29.75 2.52
CA ASP A 383 -17.17 30.06 3.91
C ASP A 383 -16.38 28.91 4.55
N ASN A 384 -16.78 27.67 4.27
CA ASN A 384 -16.06 26.46 4.64
C ASN A 384 -15.59 25.73 3.38
N VAL A 385 -14.31 25.39 3.33
CA VAL A 385 -13.73 24.58 2.25
C VAL A 385 -13.21 23.27 2.84
N LEU A 386 -13.76 22.16 2.37
CA LEU A 386 -13.29 20.80 2.64
C LEU A 386 -12.40 20.38 1.46
N VAL A 387 -11.19 19.93 1.74
CA VAL A 387 -10.27 19.38 0.74
C VAL A 387 -10.13 17.89 0.98
N VAL A 388 -10.40 17.06 -0.03
CA VAL A 388 -10.11 15.63 -0.01
C VAL A 388 -8.89 15.39 -0.88
N ILE A 389 -7.89 14.69 -0.35
CA ILE A 389 -6.73 14.21 -1.10
C ILE A 389 -6.82 12.68 -1.10
N TRP A 390 -7.05 12.12 -2.28
CA TRP A 390 -7.39 10.72 -2.49
C TRP A 390 -6.29 10.03 -3.30
N ASN A 391 -5.79 8.88 -2.79
CA ASN A 391 -4.93 7.86 -3.42
C ASN A 391 -4.42 6.89 -2.31
N HIS A 392 -3.42 6.06 -2.60
CA HIS A 392 -2.42 5.54 -1.67
C HIS A 392 -1.82 6.63 -0.78
N GLY A 393 -1.50 6.23 0.46
CA GLY A 393 -0.82 7.05 1.45
C GLY A 393 0.27 6.27 2.17
N ALA A 394 1.29 6.99 2.62
CA ALA A 394 2.45 6.44 3.33
C ALA A 394 2.73 7.24 4.62
N GLY A 395 1.67 7.78 5.23
CA GLY A 395 1.75 8.62 6.43
C GLY A 395 2.64 9.84 6.21
N TRP A 396 3.64 10.01 7.06
CA TRP A 396 4.54 11.16 7.01
C TRP A 396 5.37 11.25 5.71
N LEU A 397 5.55 10.14 4.98
CA LEU A 397 6.30 10.12 3.72
C LEU A 397 5.58 10.87 2.61
N GLY A 398 4.25 10.77 2.55
CA GLY A 398 3.47 11.38 1.48
C GLY A 398 2.20 10.64 1.10
N VAL A 399 1.59 11.10 0.00
CA VAL A 399 0.30 10.67 -0.54
C VAL A 399 0.26 10.96 -2.05
N ALA A 400 -0.73 10.42 -2.77
CA ALA A 400 -0.96 10.72 -4.20
C ALA A 400 0.22 10.34 -5.09
N HIS A 401 0.45 9.03 -5.23
CA HIS A 401 1.43 8.48 -6.17
C HIS A 401 0.84 8.41 -7.57
N ASP A 402 1.52 9.05 -8.50
CA ASP A 402 1.18 9.16 -9.91
C ASP A 402 2.08 8.22 -10.70
N GLN A 403 1.49 7.21 -11.32
CA GLN A 403 2.21 6.07 -11.90
C GLN A 403 2.95 6.44 -13.19
N ASP A 404 2.39 7.33 -14.00
CA ASP A 404 3.01 7.81 -15.25
C ASP A 404 4.27 8.65 -14.98
N SER A 405 4.25 9.52 -13.96
CA SER A 405 5.40 10.35 -13.58
C SER A 405 6.34 9.71 -12.54
N ASP A 406 5.89 8.66 -11.87
CA ASP A 406 6.51 8.02 -10.70
C ASP A 406 6.78 9.00 -9.54
N ASN A 407 5.95 10.04 -9.41
CA ASN A 407 6.05 11.04 -8.36
C ASN A 407 4.99 10.81 -7.28
N MET A 408 5.32 11.20 -6.05
CA MET A 408 4.40 11.18 -4.91
C MET A 408 4.55 12.49 -4.14
N LEU A 409 3.43 13.09 -3.71
CA LEU A 409 3.46 14.30 -2.89
C LEU A 409 4.05 13.99 -1.52
N SER A 410 5.22 14.55 -1.19
CA SER A 410 5.70 14.52 0.18
C SER A 410 4.82 15.36 1.09
N MET A 411 4.83 15.12 2.40
CA MET A 411 4.05 15.97 3.32
C MET A 411 4.47 17.44 3.32
N THR A 412 5.74 17.72 3.00
CA THR A 412 6.20 19.11 2.80
C THR A 412 5.62 19.75 1.53
N ASP A 413 5.40 18.95 0.48
CA ASP A 413 4.76 19.37 -0.75
C ASP A 413 3.27 19.64 -0.54
N VAL A 414 2.57 18.75 0.17
CA VAL A 414 1.15 18.94 0.55
C VAL A 414 0.98 20.19 1.40
N SER A 415 1.80 20.38 2.44
CA SER A 415 1.75 21.57 3.29
C SER A 415 1.99 22.85 2.48
N TRP A 416 2.97 22.84 1.58
CA TRP A 416 3.21 23.98 0.69
C TRP A 416 2.01 24.27 -0.22
N ALA A 417 1.43 23.25 -0.85
CA ALA A 417 0.30 23.42 -1.76
C ALA A 417 -0.95 23.97 -1.03
N LEU A 418 -1.23 23.44 0.16
CA LEU A 418 -2.29 23.96 1.03
C LEU A 418 -2.00 25.39 1.48
N ARG A 419 -0.76 25.78 1.79
CA ARG A 419 -0.43 27.19 2.09
C ARG A 419 -0.73 28.11 0.90
N GLU A 420 -0.45 27.68 -0.32
CA GLU A 420 -0.79 28.46 -1.52
C GLU A 420 -2.31 28.58 -1.73
N GLY A 421 -3.06 27.49 -1.54
CA GLY A 421 -4.52 27.51 -1.57
C GLY A 421 -5.12 28.38 -0.45
N GLN A 422 -4.57 28.32 0.76
CA GLN A 422 -4.99 29.11 1.92
C GLN A 422 -4.81 30.63 1.69
N LYS A 423 -3.72 31.04 1.04
CA LYS A 423 -3.50 32.44 0.66
C LYS A 423 -4.61 32.94 -0.26
N GLU A 424 -4.98 32.17 -1.29
CA GLU A 424 -6.06 32.55 -2.19
C GLU A 424 -7.42 32.51 -1.46
N LEU A 425 -7.67 31.51 -0.60
CA LEU A 425 -8.88 31.45 0.23
C LEU A 425 -9.02 32.69 1.12
N SER A 426 -7.94 33.10 1.79
CA SER A 426 -7.94 34.27 2.68
C SER A 426 -8.22 35.56 1.90
N LYS A 427 -7.66 35.68 0.69
CA LYS A 427 -7.91 36.79 -0.22
C LYS A 427 -9.36 36.82 -0.71
N VAL A 428 -9.90 35.68 -1.14
CA VAL A 428 -11.30 35.55 -1.59
C VAL A 428 -12.28 35.85 -0.45
N ASN A 429 -11.93 35.48 0.79
CA ASN A 429 -12.74 35.72 1.98
C ASN A 429 -12.54 37.11 2.61
N GLY A 430 -11.53 37.87 2.19
CA GLY A 430 -11.20 39.17 2.77
C GLY A 430 -10.73 39.10 4.24
N LYS A 431 -10.37 37.91 4.73
CA LYS A 431 -9.88 37.67 6.11
C LYS A 431 -8.98 36.44 6.15
N ALA A 432 -8.06 36.40 7.11
CA ALA A 432 -7.26 35.20 7.38
C ALA A 432 -8.19 34.00 7.56
N SER A 433 -8.00 32.98 6.71
CA SER A 433 -8.85 31.80 6.63
C SER A 433 -7.98 30.54 6.62
N LYS A 434 -8.52 29.44 7.13
CA LYS A 434 -7.96 28.09 7.02
C LYS A 434 -8.95 27.24 6.25
N PHE A 435 -8.48 26.18 5.60
CA PHE A 435 -9.37 25.12 5.14
C PHE A 435 -10.13 24.58 6.36
N ALA A 436 -11.44 24.37 6.20
CA ALA A 436 -12.26 23.90 7.30
C ALA A 436 -11.86 22.47 7.68
N ILE A 437 -11.68 21.62 6.67
CA ILE A 437 -11.33 20.22 6.83
C ILE A 437 -10.34 19.85 5.72
N VAL A 438 -9.26 19.15 6.08
CA VAL A 438 -8.47 18.37 5.12
C VAL A 438 -8.70 16.90 5.47
N ASP A 439 -9.19 16.16 4.50
CA ASP A 439 -9.42 14.72 4.58
C ASP A 439 -8.39 14.01 3.70
N PHE A 440 -7.71 13.03 4.27
CA PHE A 440 -6.97 12.07 3.50
C PHE A 440 -7.82 10.82 3.36
N ASP A 441 -8.30 10.61 2.15
CA ASP A 441 -8.86 9.33 1.73
C ASP A 441 -7.69 8.47 1.23
N ALA A 442 -6.82 8.12 2.19
CA ALA A 442 -5.52 7.52 1.94
C ALA A 442 -4.96 6.83 3.20
N CYS A 443 -4.20 5.76 2.98
CA CYS A 443 -3.61 4.93 4.03
C CYS A 443 -2.67 5.71 4.98
N LEU A 444 -2.71 5.37 6.27
CA LEU A 444 -1.70 5.73 7.28
C LEU A 444 -1.53 7.25 7.56
N MET A 445 -2.40 8.11 7.05
CA MET A 445 -2.25 9.58 7.15
C MET A 445 -2.61 10.15 8.53
N GLY A 446 -3.15 9.33 9.43
CA GLY A 446 -3.55 9.66 10.79
C GLY A 446 -2.37 9.73 11.77
N THR A 447 -1.31 10.44 11.42
CA THR A 447 -0.11 10.58 12.27
C THR A 447 -0.01 11.96 12.91
N ILE A 448 0.65 12.07 14.07
CA ILE A 448 0.91 13.36 14.72
C ILE A 448 1.80 14.28 13.87
N GLU A 449 2.72 13.71 13.08
CA GLU A 449 3.57 14.46 12.15
C GLU A 449 2.73 15.14 11.07
N VAL A 450 1.84 14.38 10.42
CA VAL A 450 0.92 14.90 9.41
C VAL A 450 0.03 15.99 10.02
N ALA A 451 -0.55 15.73 11.19
CA ALA A 451 -1.39 16.70 11.89
C ALA A 451 -0.64 18.01 12.19
N TYR A 452 0.61 17.92 12.66
CA TYR A 452 1.41 19.11 12.97
C TYR A 452 1.84 19.88 11.72
N GLU A 453 2.20 19.17 10.65
CA GLU A 453 2.60 19.74 9.36
C GLU A 453 1.47 20.61 8.75
N LEU A 454 0.21 20.21 8.96
CA LEU A 454 -0.98 20.89 8.45
C LEU A 454 -1.60 21.93 9.41
N SER A 455 -1.06 22.05 10.63
CA SER A 455 -1.69 22.84 11.69
C SER A 455 -1.88 24.34 11.39
N ASP A 456 -1.08 24.89 10.47
CA ASP A 456 -1.17 26.31 10.08
C ASP A 456 -2.22 26.56 8.98
N VAL A 457 -2.63 25.53 8.23
CA VAL A 457 -3.43 25.67 6.99
C VAL A 457 -4.85 25.16 7.10
N ALA A 458 -5.12 24.22 8.02
CA ALA A 458 -6.43 23.61 8.21
C ALA A 458 -6.92 23.70 9.66
N GLN A 459 -8.23 23.63 9.87
CA GLN A 459 -8.84 23.59 11.21
C GLN A 459 -8.93 22.16 11.73
N PHE A 460 -9.39 21.23 10.88
CA PHE A 460 -9.50 19.82 11.21
C PHE A 460 -8.79 18.93 10.17
N LEU A 461 -8.21 17.84 10.64
CA LEU A 461 -7.71 16.72 9.85
C LEU A 461 -8.67 15.54 10.03
N VAL A 462 -9.02 14.85 8.95
CA VAL A 462 -9.68 13.53 8.97
C VAL A 462 -8.73 12.54 8.28
N ALA A 463 -8.39 11.44 8.94
CA ALA A 463 -7.41 10.47 8.42
C ALA A 463 -7.46 9.13 9.18
N SER A 464 -6.89 8.09 8.59
CA SER A 464 -6.74 6.75 9.19
C SER A 464 -5.31 6.51 9.70
N GLU A 465 -5.17 5.85 10.85
CA GLU A 465 -3.88 5.35 11.35
C GLU A 465 -3.44 4.08 10.59
N GLU A 466 -4.39 3.38 9.96
CA GLU A 466 -4.23 2.12 9.24
C GLU A 466 -4.43 2.28 7.73
N ASN A 467 -4.09 1.25 6.96
CA ASN A 467 -4.50 1.13 5.57
C ASN A 467 -6.02 1.24 5.41
N GLU A 468 -6.45 2.01 4.41
CA GLU A 468 -7.86 2.13 4.03
C GLU A 468 -8.18 1.14 2.92
N PRO A 469 -9.38 0.50 2.93
CA PRO A 469 -9.81 -0.32 1.80
C PRO A 469 -9.97 0.53 0.54
N GLY A 470 -9.79 -0.08 -0.64
CA GLY A 470 -9.79 0.65 -1.92
C GLY A 470 -11.05 1.46 -2.21
N GLN A 471 -12.21 1.11 -1.63
CA GLN A 471 -13.45 1.90 -1.77
C GLN A 471 -13.41 3.27 -1.06
N GLY A 472 -12.42 3.53 -0.20
CA GLY A 472 -12.23 4.85 0.43
C GLY A 472 -13.39 5.35 1.29
N MET A 473 -13.62 6.66 1.28
CA MET A 473 -14.66 7.33 2.04
C MET A 473 -16.05 7.06 1.45
N PRO A 474 -17.10 6.78 2.27
CA PRO A 474 -18.46 6.62 1.74
C PRO A 474 -19.08 7.99 1.41
N TYR A 475 -18.79 8.53 0.23
CA TYR A 475 -19.08 9.92 -0.14
C TYR A 475 -20.57 10.24 -0.03
N THR A 476 -21.44 9.33 -0.46
CA THR A 476 -22.90 9.54 -0.32
C THR A 476 -23.31 9.73 1.15
N ASP A 477 -22.76 8.94 2.07
CA ASP A 477 -23.24 8.81 3.44
C ASP A 477 -22.98 10.07 4.28
N TYR A 478 -21.86 10.75 4.07
CA TYR A 478 -21.54 11.99 4.81
C TYR A 478 -21.91 13.27 4.05
N LEU A 479 -21.90 13.27 2.71
CA LEU A 479 -22.27 14.45 1.92
C LEU A 479 -23.79 14.68 1.90
N GLU A 480 -24.61 13.63 1.89
CA GLU A 480 -26.06 13.81 1.87
C GLU A 480 -26.57 14.59 3.11
N PRO A 481 -26.16 14.27 4.36
CA PRO A 481 -26.46 15.10 5.52
C PRO A 481 -25.95 16.55 5.42
N LEU A 482 -24.77 16.77 4.83
CA LEU A 482 -24.20 18.10 4.65
C LEU A 482 -25.01 18.95 3.67
N VAL A 483 -25.41 18.37 2.53
CA VAL A 483 -26.23 19.06 1.54
C VAL A 483 -27.64 19.35 2.08
N ARG A 484 -28.21 18.43 2.87
CA ARG A 484 -29.50 18.64 3.55
C ARG A 484 -29.43 19.74 4.63
N ASN A 485 -28.32 19.82 5.36
CA ASN A 485 -28.11 20.83 6.40
C ASN A 485 -26.74 21.52 6.28
N PRO A 486 -26.60 22.53 5.41
CA PRO A 486 -25.34 23.24 5.22
C PRO A 486 -24.95 24.15 6.40
N ALA A 487 -25.80 24.25 7.43
CA ALA A 487 -25.49 24.97 8.67
C ALA A 487 -24.65 24.14 9.66
N LEU A 488 -24.36 22.87 9.33
CA LEU A 488 -23.45 22.05 10.13
C LEU A 488 -22.08 22.74 10.23
N SER A 489 -21.54 22.77 11.45
CA SER A 489 -20.18 23.23 11.70
C SER A 489 -19.17 22.22 11.15
N ALA A 490 -17.95 22.67 10.85
CA ALA A 490 -16.88 21.77 10.40
C ALA A 490 -16.61 20.63 11.38
N ARG A 491 -16.67 20.89 12.69
CA ARG A 491 -16.56 19.86 13.74
C ARG A 491 -17.66 18.80 13.67
N GLU A 492 -18.88 19.18 13.32
CA GLU A 492 -19.99 18.21 13.16
C GLU A 492 -19.87 17.41 11.87
N VAL A 493 -19.37 18.04 10.80
CA VAL A 493 -19.08 17.34 9.53
C VAL A 493 -18.00 16.28 9.73
N THR A 494 -16.89 16.58 10.42
CA THR A 494 -15.85 15.57 10.69
C THR A 494 -16.36 14.41 11.55
N LYS A 495 -17.24 14.68 12.54
CA LYS A 495 -17.91 13.62 13.31
C LYS A 495 -18.75 12.69 12.44
N ARG A 496 -19.41 13.24 11.42
CA ARG A 496 -20.19 12.43 10.47
C ARG A 496 -19.27 11.63 9.58
N MET A 497 -18.24 12.25 9.00
CA MET A 497 -17.26 11.57 8.14
C MET A 497 -16.68 10.32 8.81
N VAL A 498 -16.13 10.47 10.02
CA VAL A 498 -15.54 9.36 10.78
C VAL A 498 -16.60 8.31 11.15
N GLY A 499 -17.77 8.75 11.64
CA GLY A 499 -18.84 7.85 12.04
C GLY A 499 -19.40 7.01 10.89
N THR A 500 -19.62 7.62 9.72
CA THR A 500 -20.13 6.92 8.53
C THR A 500 -19.08 6.00 7.92
N TYR A 501 -17.81 6.40 7.91
CA TYR A 501 -16.71 5.54 7.45
C TYR A 501 -16.61 4.26 8.28
N VAL A 502 -16.54 4.39 9.61
CA VAL A 502 -16.45 3.20 10.48
C VAL A 502 -17.70 2.33 10.37
N TYR A 503 -18.88 2.94 10.20
CA TYR A 503 -20.12 2.21 9.99
C TYR A 503 -20.18 1.50 8.64
N SER A 504 -19.68 2.10 7.55
CA SER A 504 -19.75 1.52 6.21
C SER A 504 -18.93 0.23 6.10
N TYR A 505 -17.81 0.16 6.82
CA TYR A 505 -16.93 -1.02 6.86
C TYR A 505 -17.21 -2.01 8.00
N ALA A 506 -18.10 -1.67 8.93
CA ALA A 506 -18.63 -2.62 9.89
C ALA A 506 -19.49 -3.68 9.17
N LYS A 507 -19.60 -4.89 9.72
CA LYS A 507 -20.43 -5.95 9.14
C LYS A 507 -21.86 -5.50 8.81
N GLY A 508 -22.23 -5.59 7.53
CA GLY A 508 -23.52 -5.17 7.01
C GLY A 508 -23.62 -3.67 6.67
N GLY A 509 -22.52 -2.93 6.74
CA GLY A 509 -22.43 -1.54 6.30
C GLY A 509 -22.39 -1.38 4.78
N SER A 510 -22.49 -0.13 4.31
CA SER A 510 -22.58 0.24 2.89
C SER A 510 -21.38 -0.17 2.04
N ALA A 511 -20.19 -0.31 2.63
CA ALA A 511 -18.98 -0.74 1.94
C ALA A 511 -18.75 -2.27 2.00
N THR A 512 -19.66 -3.02 2.62
CA THR A 512 -19.59 -4.49 2.67
C THR A 512 -20.28 -5.15 1.48
N ASN A 513 -19.83 -6.34 1.11
CA ASN A 513 -20.43 -7.16 0.06
C ASN A 513 -20.41 -8.65 0.46
N PRO A 514 -21.04 -9.57 -0.30
CA PRO A 514 -21.08 -10.99 0.08
C PRO A 514 -19.70 -11.64 0.27
N PHE A 515 -18.66 -11.11 -0.36
CA PHE A 515 -17.28 -11.58 -0.23
C PHE A 515 -16.52 -10.88 0.91
N ILE A 516 -16.80 -9.59 1.14
CA ILE A 516 -16.17 -8.74 2.15
C ILE A 516 -17.24 -8.40 3.20
N MET A 517 -17.37 -9.25 4.22
CA MET A 517 -18.40 -9.13 5.26
C MET A 517 -18.10 -8.06 6.34
N GLY A 518 -17.14 -7.17 6.10
CA GLY A 518 -16.58 -6.19 7.03
C GLY A 518 -15.06 -6.07 6.85
N SER A 519 -14.45 -4.97 7.31
CA SER A 519 -13.00 -4.74 7.21
C SER A 519 -12.42 -4.10 8.46
N PRO A 520 -11.19 -4.46 8.89
CA PRO A 520 -10.48 -3.79 9.98
C PRO A 520 -10.06 -2.40 9.49
N VAL A 521 -10.64 -1.34 10.05
CA VAL A 521 -10.36 0.05 9.67
C VAL A 521 -10.25 0.94 10.90
N THR A 522 -9.59 2.07 10.73
CA THR A 522 -9.53 3.18 11.71
C THR A 522 -9.87 4.48 10.98
N LYS A 523 -10.49 5.43 11.66
CA LYS A 523 -10.58 6.81 11.17
C LYS A 523 -10.75 7.75 12.35
N SER A 524 -10.13 8.91 12.30
CA SER A 524 -10.25 9.90 13.35
C SER A 524 -10.39 11.30 12.77
N ALA A 525 -10.81 12.23 13.63
CA ALA A 525 -10.75 13.64 13.32
C ALA A 525 -10.01 14.40 14.43
N THR A 526 -9.06 15.24 14.01
CA THR A 526 -8.15 15.96 14.89
C THR A 526 -8.34 17.47 14.71
N ASP A 527 -8.55 18.20 15.80
CA ASP A 527 -8.53 19.66 15.88
C ASP A 527 -7.09 20.15 15.87
N LEU A 528 -6.68 20.66 14.71
CA LEU A 528 -5.30 21.06 14.46
C LEU A 528 -4.88 22.31 15.24
N SER A 529 -5.83 23.08 15.79
CA SER A 529 -5.50 24.21 16.66
C SER A 529 -4.91 23.77 18.02
N LYS A 530 -5.15 22.52 18.41
CA LYS A 530 -4.70 21.95 19.70
C LYS A 530 -3.42 21.13 19.56
N VAL A 531 -3.08 20.69 18.35
CA VAL A 531 -1.89 19.85 18.07
C VAL A 531 -0.57 20.51 18.51
N PRO A 532 -0.31 21.82 18.30
CA PRO A 532 0.95 22.42 18.76
C PRO A 532 1.21 22.30 20.27
N ALA A 533 0.16 22.28 21.10
CA ALA A 533 0.31 22.08 22.53
C ALA A 533 0.66 20.62 22.88
N LEU A 534 0.14 19.66 22.12
CA LEU A 534 0.52 18.24 22.24
C LEU A 534 1.98 18.04 21.78
N VAL A 535 2.38 18.64 20.66
CA VAL A 535 3.74 18.51 20.10
C VAL A 535 4.81 19.04 21.06
N LYS A 536 4.55 20.13 21.79
CA LYS A 536 5.47 20.60 22.85
C LYS A 536 5.71 19.56 23.96
N LYS A 537 4.70 18.75 24.29
CA LYS A 537 4.85 17.65 25.26
C LYS A 537 5.65 16.49 24.66
N PHE A 538 5.48 16.25 23.36
CA PHE A 538 6.30 15.30 22.61
C PHE A 538 7.76 15.73 22.49
N ASP A 539 8.05 17.01 22.28
CA ASP A 539 9.43 17.51 22.35
C ASP A 539 10.05 17.25 23.73
N ALA A 540 9.33 17.56 24.80
CA ALA A 540 9.78 17.26 26.16
C ALA A 540 10.01 15.75 26.36
N LEU A 541 9.15 14.89 25.80
CA LEU A 541 9.32 13.45 25.84
C LEU A 541 10.56 13.01 25.05
N GLY A 542 10.72 13.47 23.80
CA GLY A 542 11.86 13.16 22.94
C GLY A 542 13.18 13.54 23.61
N LYS A 543 13.25 14.75 24.19
CA LYS A 543 14.40 15.22 24.96
C LYS A 543 14.68 14.32 26.17
N ALA A 544 13.65 14.00 26.96
CA ALA A 544 13.82 13.16 28.13
C ALA A 544 14.27 11.74 27.76
N LEU A 545 13.77 11.18 26.66
CA LEU A 545 14.19 9.89 26.13
C LEU A 545 15.62 9.94 25.58
N LEU A 546 16.00 11.00 24.88
CA LEU A 546 17.35 11.21 24.37
C LEU A 546 18.39 11.32 25.50
N ASP A 547 18.06 12.08 26.55
CA ASP A 547 18.89 12.24 27.76
C ASP A 547 19.02 10.90 28.52
N ASN A 548 18.00 10.04 28.45
CA ASN A 548 17.96 8.73 29.10
C ASN A 548 18.04 7.55 28.11
N HIS A 549 18.70 7.77 26.97
CA HIS A 549 18.62 6.84 25.83
C HIS A 549 19.11 5.41 26.16
N GLN A 550 20.14 5.29 26.99
CA GLN A 550 20.63 3.99 27.43
C GLN A 550 19.57 3.25 28.26
N LEU A 551 18.93 3.94 29.21
CA LEU A 551 17.88 3.35 30.04
C LEU A 551 16.68 2.93 29.18
N TYR A 552 16.35 3.70 28.15
CA TYR A 552 15.33 3.32 27.17
C TYR A 552 15.71 2.04 26.40
N ALA A 553 16.99 1.90 26.03
CA ALA A 553 17.49 0.70 25.39
C ALA A 553 17.45 -0.52 26.32
N ASP A 554 17.83 -0.34 27.59
CA ASP A 554 17.79 -1.37 28.60
C ASP A 554 16.34 -1.84 28.86
N LEU A 555 15.37 -0.90 28.86
CA LEU A 555 13.93 -1.18 28.99
C LEU A 555 13.37 -2.04 27.86
N LEU A 556 13.88 -1.87 26.64
CA LEU A 556 13.46 -2.65 25.48
C LEU A 556 14.07 -4.06 25.45
N VAL A 557 15.10 -4.29 26.28
CA VAL A 557 15.77 -5.58 26.53
C VAL A 557 15.31 -6.20 27.89
N ALA A 558 14.45 -5.50 28.62
CA ALA A 558 13.96 -5.91 29.93
C ALA A 558 12.89 -7.02 29.87
N GLU A 559 12.63 -7.62 31.04
CA GLU A 559 11.77 -8.79 31.16
C GLU A 559 10.31 -8.50 30.75
N GLY A 560 9.77 -9.28 29.80
CA GLY A 560 8.33 -9.39 29.55
C GLY A 560 7.76 -8.69 28.31
N GLY A 561 8.59 -8.08 27.45
CA GLY A 561 8.17 -7.68 26.10
C GLY A 561 7.00 -6.71 26.03
N ARG A 562 6.72 -5.96 27.11
CA ARG A 562 5.54 -5.07 27.16
C ARG A 562 5.57 -4.03 26.06
N PHE A 563 6.75 -3.48 25.77
CA PHE A 563 6.95 -2.54 24.68
C PHE A 563 6.94 -3.21 23.30
N ALA A 564 7.31 -4.49 23.21
CA ALA A 564 7.18 -5.28 21.98
C ALA A 564 5.71 -5.47 21.57
N SER A 565 4.77 -5.36 22.52
CA SER A 565 3.33 -5.47 22.26
C SER A 565 2.64 -4.17 21.84
N ILE A 566 3.36 -3.06 21.64
CA ILE A 566 2.76 -1.78 21.21
C ILE A 566 1.92 -1.98 19.93
N LYS A 567 0.74 -1.34 19.87
CA LYS A 567 -0.10 -1.35 18.68
C LYS A 567 0.66 -0.71 17.52
N ARG A 568 0.96 -1.52 16.52
CA ARG A 568 1.48 -1.12 15.21
C ARG A 568 0.40 -1.27 14.14
N TYR A 569 0.63 -0.64 13.00
CA TYR A 569 -0.24 -0.66 11.82
C TYR A 569 0.43 -1.43 10.69
N SER A 570 -0.19 -1.46 9.49
CA SER A 570 0.37 -2.17 8.33
C SER A 570 1.79 -1.72 7.98
N ASP A 571 2.12 -0.44 8.21
CA ASP A 571 3.51 -0.01 8.33
C ASP A 571 3.95 -0.17 9.79
N ASP A 572 4.82 -1.15 10.01
CA ASP A 572 5.38 -1.48 11.32
C ASP A 572 6.26 -0.37 11.90
N THR A 573 6.61 0.68 11.15
CA THR A 573 7.28 1.87 11.69
C THR A 573 6.32 2.87 12.34
N LEU A 574 5.00 2.67 12.23
CA LEU A 574 4.00 3.51 12.87
C LEU A 574 3.41 2.79 14.09
N VAL A 575 3.36 3.49 15.23
CA VAL A 575 2.79 3.01 16.48
C VAL A 575 1.63 3.89 16.92
N ASP A 576 0.64 3.33 17.61
CA ASP A 576 -0.39 4.11 18.28
C ASP A 576 0.24 4.98 19.38
N LEU A 577 -0.04 6.29 19.34
CA LEU A 577 0.60 7.27 20.20
C LEU A 577 0.21 7.10 21.68
N VAL A 578 -1.07 6.83 21.95
CA VAL A 578 -1.58 6.70 23.32
C VAL A 578 -1.08 5.40 23.95
N ASP A 579 -1.12 4.29 23.22
CA ASP A 579 -0.62 2.98 23.64
C ASP A 579 0.89 3.03 23.87
N PHE A 580 1.65 3.72 23.01
CA PHE A 580 3.08 4.00 23.23
C PHE A 580 3.31 4.71 24.57
N ALA A 581 2.66 5.86 24.80
CA ALA A 581 2.84 6.64 26.02
C ALA A 581 2.39 5.86 27.26
N HIS A 582 1.29 5.11 27.14
CA HIS A 582 0.74 4.31 28.23
C HIS A 582 1.66 3.16 28.63
N LYS A 583 2.16 2.39 27.65
CA LYS A 583 3.11 1.29 27.91
C LYS A 583 4.42 1.79 28.48
N LEU A 584 4.95 2.90 27.95
CA LEU A 584 6.14 3.55 28.50
C LEU A 584 5.91 3.98 29.96
N ALA A 585 4.77 4.61 30.27
CA ALA A 585 4.43 5.04 31.63
C ALA A 585 4.21 3.89 32.62
N GLN A 586 3.98 2.66 32.16
CA GLN A 586 3.79 1.48 33.01
C GLN A 586 5.08 0.72 33.33
N MET A 587 6.20 1.07 32.69
CA MET A 587 7.48 0.44 32.97
C MET A 587 7.95 0.79 34.38
N PRO A 588 8.28 -0.16 35.26
CA PRO A 588 8.76 0.14 36.61
C PRO A 588 10.04 0.98 36.64
N GLU A 589 10.95 0.75 35.69
CA GLU A 589 12.31 1.29 35.68
C GLU A 589 12.42 2.66 34.99
N ILE A 590 11.35 3.13 34.33
CA ILE A 590 11.36 4.44 33.65
C ILE A 590 11.40 5.59 34.67
N PRO A 591 12.18 6.68 34.44
CA PRO A 591 12.25 7.80 35.35
C PRO A 591 10.89 8.46 35.59
N THR A 592 10.66 8.95 36.80
CA THR A 592 9.40 9.63 37.17
C THR A 592 9.08 10.80 36.23
N SER A 593 10.10 11.56 35.81
CA SER A 593 9.93 12.67 34.87
C SER A 593 9.36 12.23 33.51
N VAL A 594 9.88 11.13 32.95
CA VAL A 594 9.36 10.56 31.69
C VAL A 594 7.94 10.03 31.90
N ARG A 595 7.69 9.34 33.02
CA ARG A 595 6.35 8.84 33.37
C ARG A 595 5.32 9.96 33.46
N GLU A 596 5.66 11.07 34.10
CA GLU A 596 4.80 12.24 34.24
C GLU A 596 4.50 12.89 32.88
N ILE A 597 5.50 13.00 32.00
CA ILE A 597 5.31 13.50 30.62
C ILE A 597 4.35 12.59 29.85
N CYS A 598 4.52 11.26 29.91
CA CYS A 598 3.61 10.32 29.25
C CYS A 598 2.17 10.44 29.78
N ILE A 599 2.00 10.55 31.11
CA ILE A 599 0.69 10.77 31.73
C ILE A 599 0.06 12.09 31.26
N ASP A 600 0.85 13.15 31.14
CA ASP A 600 0.40 14.45 30.67
C ASP A 600 -0.02 14.42 29.19
N ILE A 601 0.71 13.69 28.33
CA ILE A 601 0.31 13.41 26.95
C ILE A 601 -1.05 12.68 26.90
N ILE A 602 -1.19 11.58 27.65
CA ILE A 602 -2.43 10.79 27.70
C ILE A 602 -3.60 11.65 28.19
N LYS A 603 -3.39 12.48 29.23
CA LYS A 603 -4.42 13.40 29.74
C LYS A 603 -4.79 14.50 28.76
N THR A 604 -3.81 15.00 28.00
CA THR A 604 -4.03 16.05 26.99
C THR A 604 -4.89 15.54 25.85
N ILE A 605 -4.63 14.32 25.38
CA ILE A 605 -5.51 13.63 24.43
C ILE A 605 -6.84 13.31 25.11
N GLY A 606 -6.80 12.91 26.38
CA GLY A 606 -7.98 12.70 27.19
C GLY A 606 -8.86 11.58 26.64
N TYR A 607 -8.23 10.55 26.07
CA TYR A 607 -8.96 9.39 25.56
C TYR A 607 -9.76 8.77 26.72
N PRO A 608 -11.09 8.67 26.60
CA PRO A 608 -11.91 8.17 27.70
C PRO A 608 -11.60 6.71 27.93
N VAL A 609 -11.53 6.32 29.21
CA VAL A 609 -11.41 4.91 29.57
C VAL A 609 -12.70 4.21 29.15
N GLU A 610 -12.67 3.51 28.02
CA GLU A 610 -13.76 2.65 27.60
C GLU A 610 -13.75 1.39 28.47
N ASN A 611 -14.50 1.42 29.56
CA ASN A 611 -14.62 0.30 30.48
C ASN A 611 -15.63 -0.73 29.94
N THR A 612 -15.29 -1.33 28.81
CA THR A 612 -16.14 -2.29 28.09
C THR A 612 -15.50 -3.66 28.19
N LYS A 613 -15.73 -4.33 29.33
CA LYS A 613 -15.40 -5.75 29.45
C LYS A 613 -16.02 -6.51 28.27
N LEU A 614 -15.29 -7.45 27.70
CA LEU A 614 -15.85 -8.37 26.71
C LEU A 614 -16.92 -9.20 27.41
N ALA A 615 -18.17 -8.88 27.14
CA ALA A 615 -19.35 -9.63 27.59
C ALA A 615 -20.09 -10.27 26.42
N GLN A 616 -20.05 -9.62 25.26
CA GLN A 616 -20.68 -10.09 24.03
C GLN A 616 -19.72 -11.00 23.24
N PRO A 617 -20.25 -11.95 22.45
CA PRO A 617 -19.42 -12.80 21.61
C PRO A 617 -18.70 -11.96 20.54
N VAL A 618 -17.46 -12.32 20.23
CA VAL A 618 -16.70 -11.75 19.11
C VAL A 618 -16.83 -12.64 17.89
N THR A 619 -16.90 -12.02 16.70
CA THR A 619 -16.93 -12.76 15.43
C THR A 619 -15.63 -12.51 14.67
N ILE A 620 -14.88 -13.56 14.36
CA ILE A 620 -13.66 -13.45 13.55
C ILE A 620 -13.98 -14.05 12.19
N THR A 621 -13.70 -13.30 11.12
CA THR A 621 -14.01 -13.68 9.73
C THR A 621 -12.75 -13.81 8.89
N SER A 622 -12.85 -14.57 7.80
CA SER A 622 -11.82 -14.79 6.79
C SER A 622 -12.49 -15.00 5.43
N ASP A 623 -11.89 -14.52 4.35
CA ASP A 623 -12.31 -14.80 2.97
C ASP A 623 -11.99 -16.25 2.56
N LYS A 624 -10.92 -16.82 3.14
CA LYS A 624 -10.40 -18.15 2.85
C LYS A 624 -10.58 -19.13 4.02
N PRO A 625 -10.67 -20.45 3.75
CA PRO A 625 -10.77 -21.45 4.80
C PRO A 625 -9.48 -21.52 5.60
N GLY A 626 -9.59 -21.83 6.88
CA GLY A 626 -8.44 -21.93 7.77
C GLY A 626 -8.84 -22.19 9.21
N VAL A 627 -7.97 -21.78 10.12
CA VAL A 627 -8.17 -21.86 11.56
C VAL A 627 -7.85 -20.51 12.20
N VAL A 628 -8.47 -20.24 13.34
CA VAL A 628 -8.12 -19.12 14.20
C VAL A 628 -7.32 -19.67 15.37
N ILE A 629 -6.08 -19.22 15.50
CA ILE A 629 -5.26 -19.41 16.71
C ILE A 629 -5.54 -18.23 17.62
N TRP A 630 -5.98 -18.46 18.86
CA TRP A 630 -6.35 -17.39 19.76
C TRP A 630 -6.06 -17.69 21.23
N GLY A 631 -5.88 -16.62 21.98
CA GLY A 631 -5.84 -16.61 23.43
C GLY A 631 -6.63 -15.44 23.99
N TYR A 632 -6.79 -15.40 25.31
CA TYR A 632 -7.49 -14.32 25.99
C TYR A 632 -6.56 -13.55 26.93
N ASN A 633 -6.84 -12.28 27.20
CA ASN A 633 -6.11 -11.46 28.17
C ASN A 633 -4.58 -11.58 28.08
N ASN A 634 -4.00 -11.09 26.98
CA ASN A 634 -2.59 -11.26 26.61
C ASN A 634 -2.23 -12.72 26.30
N TRP A 635 -2.89 -13.29 25.28
CA TRP A 635 -2.61 -14.64 24.73
C TRP A 635 -2.57 -15.81 25.73
N ARG A 636 -3.28 -15.72 26.87
CA ARG A 636 -3.41 -16.84 27.81
C ARG A 636 -4.28 -17.95 27.21
N THR A 637 -4.13 -19.16 27.75
CA THR A 637 -5.00 -20.29 27.44
C THR A 637 -6.43 -19.96 27.82
N PRO A 638 -7.34 -19.85 26.84
CA PRO A 638 -8.73 -19.64 27.17
C PRO A 638 -9.24 -20.90 27.89
N PRO A 639 -9.96 -20.77 29.02
CA PRO A 639 -10.60 -21.90 29.67
C PRO A 639 -11.50 -22.64 28.69
N LYS A 640 -11.63 -23.97 28.84
CA LYS A 640 -12.44 -24.82 27.94
C LYS A 640 -13.88 -24.35 27.80
N GLU A 641 -14.41 -23.67 28.82
CA GLU A 641 -15.73 -23.05 28.85
C GLU A 641 -15.93 -21.98 27.77
N LEU A 642 -14.85 -21.35 27.29
CA LEU A 642 -14.87 -20.34 26.25
C LEU A 642 -14.74 -20.92 24.83
N TRP A 643 -14.48 -22.22 24.69
CA TRP A 643 -14.09 -22.82 23.42
C TRP A 643 -15.30 -23.02 22.51
N PRO A 644 -15.29 -22.45 21.30
CA PRO A 644 -16.27 -22.83 20.29
C PRO A 644 -16.11 -24.30 19.89
N ALA A 645 -17.16 -24.90 19.36
CA ALA A 645 -17.13 -26.30 18.95
C ALA A 645 -16.07 -26.57 17.86
N GLY A 646 -15.28 -27.64 18.05
CA GLY A 646 -14.15 -27.99 17.19
C GLY A 646 -12.82 -27.37 17.61
N THR A 647 -12.80 -26.56 18.68
CA THR A 647 -11.56 -26.01 19.24
C THR A 647 -10.72 -27.12 19.84
N ARG A 648 -9.43 -27.08 19.53
CA ARG A 648 -8.41 -27.91 20.16
C ARG A 648 -7.27 -27.03 20.66
N ILE A 649 -6.52 -27.56 21.62
CA ILE A 649 -5.33 -26.87 22.08
C ILE A 649 -4.28 -26.86 20.95
N PHE A 650 -3.70 -25.71 20.72
CA PHE A 650 -2.57 -25.46 19.84
C PHE A 650 -1.36 -25.06 20.67
N ASN A 651 -0.24 -25.75 20.44
CA ASN A 651 1.00 -25.59 21.20
C ASN A 651 0.78 -25.57 22.73
N SER A 652 -0.12 -26.41 23.26
CA SER A 652 -0.56 -26.50 24.67
C SER A 652 -1.18 -25.29 25.38
N ARG A 653 -1.11 -24.09 24.82
CA ARG A 653 -1.57 -22.89 25.53
C ARG A 653 -2.52 -22.03 24.72
N LEU A 654 -2.62 -22.20 23.42
CA LEU A 654 -3.55 -21.42 22.61
C LEU A 654 -4.72 -22.29 22.19
N ALA A 655 -5.86 -21.66 21.95
CA ALA A 655 -6.98 -22.34 21.32
C ALA A 655 -6.83 -22.23 19.81
N MET A 656 -7.00 -23.33 19.10
CA MET A 656 -7.15 -23.34 17.65
C MET A 656 -8.56 -23.78 17.31
N THR A 657 -9.31 -22.87 16.70
CA THR A 657 -10.70 -23.08 16.35
C THR A 657 -10.85 -23.05 14.82
N PRO A 658 -11.46 -24.08 14.21
CA PRO A 658 -11.73 -24.08 12.77
C PRO A 658 -12.65 -22.94 12.37
N LEU A 659 -12.31 -22.27 11.27
CA LEU A 659 -13.22 -21.37 10.59
C LEU A 659 -14.33 -22.19 9.90
N ARG A 660 -15.57 -21.74 10.02
CA ARG A 660 -16.77 -22.37 9.46
C ARG A 660 -17.29 -21.56 8.29
N GLU A 661 -17.80 -22.23 7.26
CA GLU A 661 -18.34 -21.57 6.08
C GLU A 661 -19.63 -20.80 6.41
N LEU A 662 -19.78 -19.62 5.82
CA LEU A 662 -21.00 -18.80 5.87
C LEU A 662 -21.89 -19.07 4.68
N GLN A 663 -23.21 -19.03 4.89
CA GLN A 663 -24.15 -18.96 3.78
C GLN A 663 -23.97 -17.64 3.05
N GLY A 664 -23.52 -17.69 1.78
CA GLY A 664 -23.24 -16.51 0.96
C GLY A 664 -21.75 -16.29 0.64
N GLY A 665 -20.85 -17.13 1.14
CA GLY A 665 -19.40 -17.02 0.92
C GLY A 665 -18.65 -16.55 2.16
N GLY A 666 -17.36 -16.89 2.23
CA GLY A 666 -16.48 -16.57 3.37
C GLY A 666 -16.60 -17.55 4.55
N TYR A 667 -15.74 -17.33 5.55
CA TYR A 667 -15.61 -18.18 6.72
C TYR A 667 -15.59 -17.38 8.02
N TYR A 668 -16.02 -17.98 9.13
CA TYR A 668 -16.05 -17.33 10.44
C TYR A 668 -15.88 -18.28 11.61
N VAL A 669 -15.55 -17.71 12.77
CA VAL A 669 -15.73 -18.30 14.09
C VAL A 669 -16.37 -17.27 15.01
N LYS A 670 -17.26 -17.72 15.89
CA LYS A 670 -17.83 -16.90 16.96
C LYS A 670 -17.29 -17.40 18.29
N ILE A 671 -16.68 -16.52 19.07
CA ILE A 671 -16.06 -16.83 20.36
C ILE A 671 -16.80 -16.05 21.45
N GLY A 672 -17.14 -16.71 22.55
CA GLY A 672 -18.02 -16.17 23.59
C GLY A 672 -19.51 -16.53 23.38
N PRO A 673 -20.46 -15.92 24.11
CA PRO A 673 -20.30 -14.75 24.98
C PRO A 673 -19.39 -15.00 26.17
N PHE A 674 -18.83 -13.95 26.73
CA PHE A 674 -17.80 -14.05 27.76
C PHE A 674 -18.38 -13.74 29.14
N LYS A 675 -18.29 -14.72 30.03
CA LYS A 675 -18.52 -14.54 31.47
C LYS A 675 -17.17 -14.46 32.17
N PRO A 676 -17.10 -13.98 33.43
CA PRO A 676 -15.90 -14.17 34.24
C PRO A 676 -15.56 -15.66 34.30
N VAL A 677 -14.29 -15.98 34.09
CA VAL A 677 -13.80 -17.36 34.04
C VAL A 677 -12.75 -17.57 35.13
N LYS A 678 -12.65 -18.80 35.65
CA LYS A 678 -11.54 -19.19 36.50
C LYS A 678 -10.31 -19.39 35.61
N ASP A 679 -9.32 -18.51 35.71
CA ASP A 679 -8.03 -18.73 35.04
C ASP A 679 -7.29 -19.82 35.81
N GLU A 680 -7.05 -20.97 35.15
CA GLU A 680 -6.39 -22.12 35.76
C GLU A 680 -4.95 -21.80 36.19
N ALA A 681 -4.25 -20.92 35.46
CA ALA A 681 -2.87 -20.57 35.76
C ALA A 681 -2.73 -19.52 36.88
N LEU A 682 -3.72 -18.64 37.03
CA LEU A 682 -3.74 -17.63 38.11
C LEU A 682 -4.52 -18.06 39.35
N GLU A 683 -5.23 -19.18 39.27
CA GLU A 683 -6.14 -19.70 40.28
C GLU A 683 -7.21 -18.67 40.76
N LYS A 684 -7.57 -17.71 39.92
CA LYS A 684 -8.53 -16.64 40.27
C LYS A 684 -9.56 -16.40 39.17
N ILE A 685 -10.70 -15.83 39.58
CA ILE A 685 -11.71 -15.37 38.63
C ILE A 685 -11.19 -14.12 37.93
N VAL A 686 -11.15 -14.15 36.61
CA VAL A 686 -10.78 -13.02 35.77
C VAL A 686 -11.91 -12.69 34.80
N PHE A 687 -12.02 -11.43 34.42
CA PHE A 687 -12.89 -11.01 33.32
C PHE A 687 -12.16 -11.25 32.01
N VAL A 688 -12.88 -11.60 30.95
CA VAL A 688 -12.31 -11.55 29.60
C VAL A 688 -12.32 -10.08 29.19
N ASP A 689 -11.13 -9.50 29.06
CA ASP A 689 -10.91 -8.10 28.70
C ASP A 689 -10.47 -7.97 27.24
N GLU A 690 -9.88 -9.03 26.67
CA GLU A 690 -9.48 -9.08 25.26
C GLU A 690 -9.39 -10.51 24.71
N ILE A 691 -9.61 -10.63 23.40
CA ILE A 691 -9.29 -11.81 22.58
C ILE A 691 -8.16 -11.42 21.63
N ASN A 692 -7.04 -12.12 21.72
CA ASN A 692 -5.93 -12.00 20.79
C ASN A 692 -5.96 -13.18 19.85
N TYR A 693 -5.78 -12.95 18.55
CA TYR A 693 -5.91 -14.00 17.55
C TYR A 693 -5.03 -13.80 16.32
N GLN A 694 -4.82 -14.88 15.59
CA GLN A 694 -4.15 -14.95 14.30
C GLN A 694 -4.91 -15.93 13.42
N ILE A 695 -5.08 -15.61 12.14
CA ILE A 695 -5.71 -16.52 11.19
C ILE A 695 -4.60 -17.27 10.45
N VAL A 696 -4.69 -18.59 10.43
CA VAL A 696 -3.82 -19.44 9.62
C VAL A 696 -4.67 -20.10 8.54
N LEU A 697 -4.40 -19.73 7.29
CA LEU A 697 -5.12 -20.22 6.12
C LEU A 697 -4.81 -21.69 5.86
N LYS A 698 -5.68 -22.38 5.12
CA LYS A 698 -5.53 -23.80 4.78
C LYS A 698 -4.24 -24.11 4.02
N ASP A 699 -3.66 -23.14 3.32
CA ASP A 699 -2.37 -23.24 2.61
C ASP A 699 -1.15 -23.02 3.51
N GLY A 700 -1.37 -22.72 4.80
CA GLY A 700 -0.33 -22.45 5.80
C GLY A 700 0.06 -20.97 5.91
N THR A 701 -0.54 -20.08 5.11
CA THR A 701 -0.28 -18.64 5.22
C THR A 701 -0.81 -18.11 6.55
N GLU A 702 0.06 -17.45 7.31
CA GLU A 702 -0.31 -16.78 8.55
C GLU A 702 -0.64 -15.32 8.26
N LEU A 703 -1.81 -14.87 8.69
CA LEU A 703 -2.17 -13.45 8.65
C LEU A 703 -1.66 -12.73 9.90
N ASP A 704 -1.69 -11.40 9.89
CA ASP A 704 -1.24 -10.60 11.03
C ASP A 704 -2.04 -10.91 12.30
N LYS A 705 -1.33 -10.82 13.42
CA LYS A 705 -1.93 -10.94 14.75
C LYS A 705 -2.84 -9.75 14.99
N ARG A 706 -4.05 -10.02 15.46
CA ARG A 706 -5.10 -9.03 15.73
C ARG A 706 -5.61 -9.19 17.14
N ARG A 707 -6.27 -8.15 17.63
CA ARG A 707 -6.81 -8.14 18.99
C ARG A 707 -8.16 -7.44 19.01
N ILE A 708 -9.03 -7.97 19.87
CA ILE A 708 -10.39 -7.50 20.07
C ILE A 708 -10.56 -7.24 21.56
N LYS A 709 -10.93 -6.02 21.94
CA LYS A 709 -11.18 -5.62 23.33
C LYS A 709 -12.66 -5.44 23.65
N GLN A 710 -13.51 -5.44 22.63
CA GLN A 710 -14.95 -5.25 22.77
C GLN A 710 -15.70 -6.26 21.92
N GLY A 711 -16.81 -6.78 22.43
CA GLY A 711 -17.72 -7.63 21.64
C GLY A 711 -18.64 -6.81 20.71
N LYS A 712 -18.30 -5.55 20.46
CA LYS A 712 -18.96 -4.70 19.46
C LYS A 712 -18.22 -4.87 18.14
N GLU A 713 -18.97 -4.81 17.04
CA GLU A 713 -18.42 -4.82 15.68
C GLU A 713 -17.50 -3.60 15.42
N TYR A 714 -17.79 -2.48 16.08
CA TYR A 714 -17.01 -1.24 15.97
C TYR A 714 -17.15 -0.38 17.23
N ILE A 715 -16.25 0.58 17.37
CA ILE A 715 -16.18 1.57 18.45
C ILE A 715 -16.18 2.97 17.82
N ILE A 716 -16.94 3.89 18.42
CA ILE A 716 -16.88 5.32 18.10
C ILE A 716 -16.72 6.08 19.40
N VAL A 717 -15.59 6.74 19.56
CA VAL A 717 -15.30 7.63 20.68
C VAL A 717 -15.49 9.07 20.22
N SER A 718 -16.50 9.77 20.78
CA SER A 718 -16.85 11.14 20.35
C SER A 718 -16.94 12.15 21.50
N LYS A 719 -16.61 11.71 22.72
CA LYS A 719 -16.67 12.48 23.97
C LYS A 719 -15.28 12.74 24.53
N PHE A 720 -14.49 13.51 23.80
CA PHE A 720 -13.19 13.99 24.26
C PHE A 720 -13.33 15.28 25.09
N PRO A 721 -12.37 15.55 26.01
CA PRO A 721 -12.30 16.84 26.71
C PRO A 721 -12.20 18.02 25.73
N GLU A 722 -12.69 19.19 26.12
CA GLU A 722 -12.71 20.39 25.26
C GLU A 722 -11.32 20.82 24.76
N ASN A 723 -10.29 20.59 25.57
CA ASN A 723 -8.90 20.90 25.21
C ASN A 723 -8.19 19.77 24.43
N SER A 724 -8.85 18.65 24.19
CA SER A 724 -8.29 17.55 23.44
C SER A 724 -8.07 17.94 21.98
N PRO A 725 -6.96 17.53 21.35
CA PRO A 725 -6.84 17.55 19.91
C PRO A 725 -7.79 16.56 19.23
N MET A 726 -8.29 15.53 19.90
CA MET A 726 -9.21 14.56 19.30
C MET A 726 -10.65 15.08 19.32
N VAL A 727 -11.32 15.01 18.17
CA VAL A 727 -12.74 15.36 18.01
C VAL A 727 -13.61 14.12 18.07
N ILE A 728 -13.17 13.10 17.35
CA ILE A 728 -13.79 11.78 17.24
C ILE A 728 -12.71 10.79 16.80
N GLU A 729 -12.85 9.56 17.24
CA GLU A 729 -12.07 8.42 16.78
C GLU A 729 -13.05 7.26 16.60
N GLY A 730 -12.78 6.40 15.64
CA GLY A 730 -13.47 5.13 15.57
C GLY A 730 -12.71 4.09 14.78
N HIS A 731 -12.97 2.83 15.15
CA HIS A 731 -12.35 1.68 14.53
C HIS A 731 -13.25 0.46 14.61
N THR A 732 -13.09 -0.45 13.65
CA THR A 732 -13.83 -1.72 13.61
C THR A 732 -13.08 -2.82 14.35
N GLN A 733 -13.73 -3.97 14.51
CA GLN A 733 -13.18 -5.13 15.19
C GLN A 733 -11.85 -5.58 14.58
N GLY A 734 -10.84 -5.78 15.43
CA GLY A 734 -9.47 -6.17 15.03
C GLY A 734 -8.45 -5.02 15.14
N MET A 735 -8.92 -3.79 15.25
CA MET A 735 -8.10 -2.57 15.39
C MET A 735 -8.01 -2.06 16.83
N GLY A 736 -8.11 -2.93 17.83
CA GLY A 736 -8.09 -2.52 19.24
C GLY A 736 -6.76 -1.87 19.68
N ASP A 737 -6.87 -0.89 20.59
CA ASP A 737 -5.83 0.08 21.02
C ASP A 737 -5.38 1.05 19.92
N SER A 738 -6.25 1.30 18.94
CA SER A 738 -6.14 2.49 18.09
C SER A 738 -6.85 3.64 18.80
N HIS A 739 -6.21 4.80 18.88
CA HIS A 739 -6.67 5.99 19.61
C HIS A 739 -6.70 7.24 18.72
N GLY A 740 -6.54 7.07 17.41
CA GLY A 740 -6.80 8.06 16.37
C GLY A 740 -5.61 8.89 15.95
N LEU A 741 -4.44 8.74 16.58
CA LEU A 741 -3.18 9.31 16.13
C LEU A 741 -2.04 8.31 16.32
N SER A 742 -1.34 8.02 15.23
CA SER A 742 -0.10 7.26 15.26
C SER A 742 1.13 8.17 15.29
N LEU A 743 2.30 7.57 15.53
CA LEU A 743 3.61 8.21 15.65
C LEU A 743 4.66 7.38 14.90
N TYR A 744 5.58 8.04 14.20
CA TYR A 744 6.73 7.36 13.60
C TYR A 744 7.72 6.92 14.67
N PHE A 745 7.87 5.60 14.79
CA PHE A 745 8.80 4.91 15.68
C PHE A 745 9.38 3.68 14.96
N PRO A 746 10.32 3.91 14.02
CA PRO A 746 10.94 2.86 13.22
C PRO A 746 11.94 2.04 14.03
N GLN A 747 12.30 0.87 13.50
CA GLN A 747 13.57 0.24 13.84
C GLN A 747 14.73 1.17 13.46
N ALA A 748 15.79 1.25 14.27
CA ALA A 748 16.87 2.23 14.10
C ALA A 748 17.52 2.21 12.70
N TYR A 749 17.73 1.02 12.10
CA TYR A 749 18.29 0.91 10.75
C TYR A 749 17.32 1.32 9.62
N ARG A 750 16.02 1.48 9.93
CA ARG A 750 14.98 1.95 9.00
C ARG A 750 14.67 3.44 9.18
N PHE A 751 15.37 4.13 10.08
CA PHE A 751 15.25 5.58 10.20
C PHE A 751 15.62 6.24 8.85
N LYS A 752 14.71 7.04 8.32
CA LYS A 752 14.89 7.71 7.04
C LYS A 752 15.26 9.17 7.26
N ASN A 753 16.42 9.59 6.74
CA ASN A 753 16.88 10.99 6.83
C ASN A 753 15.91 12.01 6.24
N THR A 754 15.04 11.61 5.32
CA THR A 754 13.98 12.47 4.77
C THR A 754 12.96 12.92 5.84
N TYR A 755 12.81 12.18 6.94
CA TYR A 755 11.96 12.55 8.09
C TYR A 755 12.34 13.92 8.67
N LYS A 756 13.64 14.25 8.69
CA LYS A 756 14.18 15.53 9.19
C LYS A 756 13.72 16.76 8.40
N SER A 757 13.08 16.56 7.24
CA SER A 757 12.50 17.65 6.46
C SER A 757 11.19 18.19 7.04
N LEU A 758 10.49 17.39 7.85
CA LEU A 758 9.20 17.72 8.45
C LEU A 758 9.34 18.83 9.49
N LYS A 759 8.28 19.63 9.65
CA LYS A 759 8.16 20.60 10.75
C LYS A 759 8.19 19.91 12.11
N PHE A 760 7.56 18.74 12.23
CA PHE A 760 7.55 17.96 13.48
C PHE A 760 8.97 17.59 13.92
N ALA A 761 9.78 17.03 13.01
CA ALA A 761 11.15 16.68 13.32
C ALA A 761 11.97 17.92 13.72
N LYS A 762 11.86 19.02 12.98
CA LYS A 762 12.64 20.24 13.27
C LYS A 762 12.29 20.93 14.59
N ASP A 763 11.03 20.81 15.02
CA ASP A 763 10.51 21.50 16.21
C ASP A 763 10.52 20.61 17.47
N THR A 764 10.96 19.35 17.36
CA THR A 764 10.99 18.41 18.48
C THR A 764 12.34 17.71 18.56
N SER A 765 12.67 17.18 19.72
CA SER A 765 13.88 16.36 19.91
C SER A 765 13.66 14.88 19.53
N TRP A 766 12.64 14.59 18.70
CA TRP A 766 12.19 13.22 18.42
C TRP A 766 13.11 12.52 17.42
N ASP A 767 13.55 13.19 16.35
CA ASP A 767 14.42 12.56 15.36
C ASP A 767 15.84 12.33 15.89
N GLU A 768 16.38 13.20 16.74
CA GLU A 768 17.65 12.93 17.41
C GLU A 768 17.55 11.73 18.36
N PHE A 769 16.40 11.56 19.01
CA PHE A 769 16.10 10.36 19.80
C PHE A 769 16.08 9.10 18.92
N LEU A 770 15.37 9.14 17.79
CA LEU A 770 15.26 7.99 16.88
C LEU A 770 16.58 7.63 16.19
N GLU A 771 17.43 8.60 15.87
CA GLU A 771 18.70 8.40 15.16
C GLU A 771 19.77 7.77 16.06
N LYS A 772 19.65 7.95 17.39
CA LYS A 772 20.65 7.45 18.32
C LYS A 772 20.59 5.94 18.40
N ILE A 773 21.67 5.27 17.99
CA ILE A 773 21.83 3.82 18.16
C ILE A 773 22.33 3.57 19.59
N PRO A 774 21.62 2.79 20.42
CA PRO A 774 22.11 2.48 21.76
C PRO A 774 23.23 1.44 21.70
N GLU A 775 23.95 1.31 22.81
CA GLU A 775 24.88 0.21 23.03
C GLU A 775 24.24 -0.80 23.96
N PHE A 776 24.20 -2.07 23.58
CA PHE A 776 23.79 -3.13 24.50
C PHE A 776 24.80 -3.21 25.65
N LYS A 777 24.31 -3.19 26.90
CA LYS A 777 25.13 -3.39 28.10
C LYS A 777 24.70 -4.64 28.83
N ARG A 778 25.63 -5.58 28.99
CA ARG A 778 25.42 -6.77 29.81
C ARG A 778 25.24 -6.38 31.29
N ASP A 779 24.14 -6.82 31.88
CA ASP A 779 23.83 -6.64 33.29
C ASP A 779 23.44 -7.96 34.00
N ALA A 780 23.50 -9.08 33.28
CA ALA A 780 23.03 -10.40 33.72
C ALA A 780 24.01 -11.52 33.36
N ASP A 781 23.78 -12.70 33.95
CA ASP A 781 24.60 -13.89 33.71
C ASP A 781 24.17 -14.63 32.43
N VAL A 782 22.88 -14.53 32.08
CA VAL A 782 22.29 -15.22 30.94
C VAL A 782 21.67 -14.23 29.95
N LEU A 783 21.95 -14.41 28.66
CA LEU A 783 21.25 -13.75 27.57
C LEU A 783 20.25 -14.72 26.92
N LEU A 784 18.98 -14.32 26.81
CA LEU A 784 17.97 -14.99 26.01
C LEU A 784 17.80 -14.26 24.67
N CYS A 785 17.96 -14.95 23.55
CA CYS A 785 17.80 -14.38 22.21
C CYS A 785 17.39 -15.42 21.16
N GLY A 786 17.03 -14.98 19.96
CA GLY A 786 16.48 -15.87 18.93
C GLY A 786 14.96 -15.79 18.85
N GLN A 787 14.36 -16.54 17.92
CA GLN A 787 12.90 -16.47 17.71
C GLN A 787 12.11 -16.91 18.95
N MET A 788 12.73 -17.74 19.81
CA MET A 788 12.16 -18.18 21.07
C MET A 788 11.77 -17.06 22.03
N VAL A 789 12.32 -15.85 21.89
CA VAL A 789 11.94 -14.71 22.73
C VAL A 789 10.57 -14.14 22.33
N GLU A 790 10.19 -14.26 21.06
CA GLU A 790 8.85 -13.93 20.57
C GLU A 790 7.86 -15.08 20.75
N ASP A 791 8.36 -16.30 20.98
CA ASP A 791 7.53 -17.46 21.28
C ASP A 791 6.99 -17.38 22.71
N MET A 792 5.70 -17.05 22.80
CA MET A 792 4.93 -16.97 24.04
C MET A 792 4.79 -18.31 24.78
N MET A 793 5.22 -19.43 24.17
CA MET A 793 5.32 -20.74 24.79
C MET A 793 6.67 -20.98 25.43
N THR A 794 7.75 -20.55 24.78
CA THR A 794 9.11 -20.91 25.16
C THR A 794 9.71 -19.93 26.15
N LEU A 795 9.65 -18.62 25.87
CA LEU A 795 10.28 -17.60 26.72
C LEU A 795 9.77 -17.66 28.18
N PRO A 796 8.45 -17.74 28.45
CA PRO A 796 7.97 -17.80 29.84
C PRO A 796 8.46 -19.03 30.60
N MET A 797 8.58 -20.18 29.93
CA MET A 797 9.03 -21.43 30.56
C MET A 797 10.53 -21.37 30.89
N ILE A 798 11.36 -20.83 29.99
CA ILE A 798 12.79 -20.62 30.23
C ILE A 798 13.00 -19.58 31.33
N ALA A 799 12.32 -18.43 31.25
CA ALA A 799 12.40 -17.37 32.25
C ALA A 799 12.00 -17.86 33.65
N GLN A 800 10.92 -18.64 33.75
CA GLN A 800 10.49 -19.25 35.02
C GLN A 800 11.55 -20.22 35.58
N ALA A 801 12.13 -21.05 34.73
CA ALA A 801 13.15 -22.01 35.15
C ALA A 801 14.46 -21.32 35.60
N LEU A 802 14.85 -20.21 34.96
CA LEU A 802 15.98 -19.39 35.38
C LEU A 802 15.73 -18.71 36.73
N LYS A 803 14.53 -18.15 36.95
CA LYS A 803 14.13 -17.57 38.23
C LYS A 803 14.11 -18.57 39.37
N ALA A 804 13.56 -19.76 39.13
CA ALA A 804 13.57 -20.85 40.11
C ALA A 804 15.00 -21.31 40.49
N ASN A 805 15.98 -20.94 39.68
CA ASN A 805 17.39 -21.26 39.85
C ASN A 805 18.23 -20.05 40.32
N ASP A 806 17.59 -18.95 40.71
CA ASP A 806 18.22 -17.70 41.18
C ASP A 806 19.24 -17.12 40.18
N VAL A 807 18.93 -17.18 38.88
CA VAL A 807 19.79 -16.65 37.82
C VAL A 807 19.20 -15.38 37.22
N LYS A 808 20.00 -14.31 37.21
CA LYS A 808 19.66 -13.07 36.51
C LYS A 808 19.85 -13.26 35.00
N PHE A 809 18.88 -12.81 34.21
CA PHE A 809 18.92 -12.90 32.74
C PHE A 809 18.42 -11.62 32.06
N GLN A 810 18.92 -11.37 30.85
CA GLN A 810 18.44 -10.32 29.93
C GLN A 810 17.75 -10.96 28.72
N VAL A 811 16.73 -10.31 28.17
CA VAL A 811 15.99 -10.80 27.00
C VAL A 811 16.19 -9.85 25.83
N LEU A 812 16.93 -10.29 24.81
CA LEU A 812 17.07 -9.53 23.57
C LEU A 812 15.85 -9.79 22.68
N TRP A 813 14.77 -9.07 22.93
CA TRP A 813 13.45 -9.24 22.28
C TRP A 813 13.49 -9.04 20.77
N ASP A 814 13.92 -7.86 20.34
CA ASP A 814 14.06 -7.54 18.92
C ASP A 814 15.33 -6.69 18.73
N PRO A 815 16.46 -7.31 18.38
CA PRO A 815 17.70 -6.57 18.13
C PRO A 815 17.55 -5.59 16.97
N SER A 816 16.60 -5.81 16.07
CA SER A 816 16.37 -4.98 14.89
C SER A 816 15.88 -3.57 15.29
N VAL A 817 15.11 -3.43 16.39
CA VAL A 817 14.62 -2.13 16.91
C VAL A 817 15.76 -1.13 17.09
N PHE A 818 16.94 -1.61 17.48
CA PHE A 818 18.11 -0.77 17.73
C PHE A 818 19.27 -1.02 16.76
N ALA A 819 19.05 -1.76 15.68
CA ALA A 819 20.12 -2.19 14.78
C ALA A 819 21.27 -2.90 15.54
N TYR A 820 20.95 -3.62 16.59
CA TYR A 820 21.93 -4.37 17.37
C TYR A 820 22.55 -5.50 16.55
N GLU A 821 23.87 -5.56 16.55
CA GLU A 821 24.62 -6.70 16.00
C GLU A 821 24.80 -7.78 17.05
N PHE A 822 24.51 -9.04 16.71
CA PHE A 822 24.67 -10.15 17.64
C PHE A 822 26.12 -10.37 18.08
N LYS A 823 27.08 -10.34 17.16
CA LYS A 823 28.49 -10.60 17.46
C LYS A 823 29.03 -9.80 18.66
N PRO A 824 28.95 -8.45 18.70
CA PRO A 824 29.44 -7.67 19.84
C PRO A 824 28.65 -7.97 21.13
N ILE A 825 27.33 -8.22 21.04
CA ILE A 825 26.50 -8.56 22.21
C ILE A 825 26.90 -9.91 22.79
N LEU A 826 26.95 -10.97 21.97
CA LEU A 826 27.28 -12.32 22.41
C LEU A 826 28.67 -12.35 23.07
N ASN A 827 29.63 -11.62 22.51
CA ASN A 827 30.99 -11.56 23.06
C ASN A 827 31.05 -10.94 24.47
N GLN A 828 30.06 -10.12 24.88
CA GLN A 828 29.98 -9.67 26.28
C GLN A 828 29.70 -10.81 27.26
N PHE A 829 29.18 -11.96 26.80
CA PHE A 829 28.87 -13.14 27.63
C PHE A 829 29.93 -14.25 27.53
N ALA A 830 30.99 -14.08 26.74
CA ALA A 830 31.86 -15.20 26.35
C ALA A 830 32.67 -15.82 27.49
N GLU A 831 33.06 -15.07 28.53
CA GLU A 831 34.01 -15.57 29.54
C GLU A 831 33.35 -16.05 30.84
N ASP A 832 32.30 -15.39 31.30
CA ASP A 832 31.64 -15.61 32.59
C ASP A 832 30.10 -15.62 32.49
N GLY A 833 29.55 -15.48 31.28
CA GLY A 833 28.12 -15.56 31.01
C GLY A 833 27.70 -16.81 30.22
N MET A 834 26.43 -16.83 29.83
CA MET A 834 25.82 -17.86 29.00
C MET A 834 24.78 -17.25 28.05
N VAL A 835 24.67 -17.83 26.86
CA VAL A 835 23.64 -17.48 25.87
C VAL A 835 22.72 -18.67 25.68
N ILE A 836 21.40 -18.43 25.70
CA ILE A 836 20.37 -19.41 25.33
C ILE A 836 19.70 -18.90 24.06
N THR A 837 19.61 -19.75 23.04
CA THR A 837 18.93 -19.44 21.78
C THR A 837 18.34 -20.69 21.14
N ASP A 838 17.41 -20.52 20.20
CA ASP A 838 16.83 -21.58 19.39
C ASP A 838 17.42 -21.66 17.97
N SER A 839 18.28 -20.71 17.59
CA SER A 839 18.80 -20.58 16.22
C SER A 839 20.12 -21.31 15.97
N VAL A 840 20.20 -21.91 14.77
CA VAL A 840 21.44 -22.37 14.11
C VAL A 840 21.51 -21.85 12.65
N SER A 841 20.80 -20.74 12.34
CA SER A 841 20.60 -20.17 11.00
C SER A 841 21.89 -19.65 10.34
N ALA A 842 21.92 -19.42 9.03
CA ALA A 842 23.12 -18.98 8.29
C ALA A 842 23.32 -17.46 8.15
N SER A 843 22.37 -16.61 8.56
CA SER A 843 22.47 -15.15 8.40
C SER A 843 21.86 -14.42 9.59
N SER A 844 22.46 -13.30 10.01
CA SER A 844 22.10 -12.58 11.23
C SER A 844 21.93 -11.08 11.15
N MET A 845 22.31 -10.41 10.05
CA MET A 845 22.22 -8.94 10.04
C MET A 845 20.75 -8.49 10.14
N GLY A 846 20.39 -7.92 11.29
CA GLY A 846 19.07 -7.34 11.58
C GLY A 846 17.92 -8.34 11.73
N GLN A 847 18.19 -9.64 11.83
CA GLN A 847 17.14 -10.66 12.03
C GLN A 847 16.94 -10.98 13.52
N LEU A 848 15.80 -11.58 13.86
CA LEU A 848 15.41 -11.94 15.24
C LEU A 848 16.35 -12.94 15.94
N ALA A 849 17.33 -13.53 15.25
CA ALA A 849 18.18 -14.58 15.80
C ALA A 849 19.65 -14.54 15.35
N PRO A 850 20.59 -14.99 16.21
CA PRO A 850 22.01 -15.03 15.87
C PRO A 850 22.28 -16.06 14.77
N SER A 851 23.30 -15.81 13.95
CA SER A 851 23.73 -16.73 12.91
C SER A 851 24.67 -17.78 13.48
N SER A 852 24.85 -18.86 12.73
CA SER A 852 25.84 -19.89 12.97
C SER A 852 27.24 -19.31 13.05
N ASP A 853 27.55 -18.25 12.31
CA ASP A 853 28.87 -17.62 12.34
C ASP A 853 29.05 -16.74 13.58
N ASP A 854 28.02 -16.01 14.02
CA ASP A 854 28.07 -15.27 15.29
C ASP A 854 28.24 -16.22 16.48
N LEU A 855 27.51 -17.34 16.47
CA LEU A 855 27.60 -18.35 17.52
C LEU A 855 28.95 -19.08 17.52
N LYS A 856 29.54 -19.33 16.36
CA LYS A 856 30.92 -19.88 16.28
C LYS A 856 31.94 -18.87 16.81
N ASP A 857 31.82 -17.59 16.48
CA ASP A 857 32.69 -16.53 17.01
C ASP A 857 32.58 -16.48 18.54
N TYR A 858 31.35 -16.48 19.06
CA TYR A 858 31.07 -16.54 20.49
C TYR A 858 31.73 -17.75 21.17
N LEU A 859 31.55 -18.95 20.64
CA LEU A 859 32.18 -20.18 21.16
C LEU A 859 33.71 -20.14 21.02
N ASN A 860 34.24 -19.59 19.92
CA ASN A 860 35.67 -19.35 19.74
C ASN A 860 36.24 -18.46 20.84
N ASN A 861 35.46 -17.53 21.36
CA ASN A 861 35.88 -16.61 22.42
C ASN A 861 35.69 -17.17 23.84
N GLY A 862 35.35 -18.45 23.99
CA GLY A 862 35.17 -19.14 25.26
C GLY A 862 33.71 -19.28 25.69
N GLY A 863 32.78 -18.88 24.82
CA GLY A 863 31.36 -18.78 25.12
C GLY A 863 30.71 -20.07 25.61
N ARG A 864 29.62 -19.87 26.34
CA ARG A 864 28.75 -20.93 26.86
C ARG A 864 27.39 -20.83 26.20
N LEU A 865 27.03 -21.82 25.41
CA LEU A 865 25.85 -21.78 24.56
C LEU A 865 24.89 -22.91 24.91
N MET A 866 23.63 -22.60 25.13
CA MET A 866 22.53 -23.56 25.05
C MET A 866 21.72 -23.32 23.79
N VAL A 867 21.61 -24.34 22.97
CA VAL A 867 20.68 -24.37 21.84
C VAL A 867 19.42 -25.13 22.28
N ALA A 868 18.36 -24.38 22.56
CA ALA A 868 17.04 -24.88 22.93
C ALA A 868 16.23 -25.17 21.64
N ALA A 869 16.72 -26.10 20.83
CA ALA A 869 16.28 -26.29 19.46
C ALA A 869 14.84 -26.86 19.30
N GLN A 870 14.18 -26.46 18.19
CA GLN A 870 13.19 -27.30 17.52
C GLN A 870 13.81 -28.62 17.06
N SER A 871 12.98 -29.65 16.83
CA SER A 871 13.42 -30.82 16.09
C SER A 871 13.93 -30.40 14.72
N PHE A 872 15.24 -30.41 14.51
CA PHE A 872 15.78 -30.11 13.20
C PHE A 872 15.51 -31.31 12.31
N GLY A 873 14.51 -31.18 11.44
CA GLY A 873 14.30 -32.11 10.34
C GLY A 873 15.63 -32.42 9.64
N LYS A 874 15.79 -33.65 9.14
CA LYS A 874 16.96 -34.18 8.40
C LYS A 874 17.69 -33.21 7.44
N SER A 875 17.06 -32.13 6.96
CA SER A 875 17.64 -31.11 6.08
C SER A 875 18.61 -30.12 6.75
N ASN A 876 18.62 -29.99 8.09
CA ASN A 876 19.43 -28.98 8.81
C ASN A 876 20.63 -29.54 9.58
N ILE A 877 20.89 -30.86 9.53
CA ILE A 877 21.99 -31.54 10.25
C ILE A 877 23.40 -31.22 9.69
N HIS A 878 23.49 -30.56 8.54
CA HIS A 878 24.76 -30.25 7.86
C HIS A 878 25.39 -28.92 8.28
N ARG A 879 24.89 -28.28 9.35
CA ARG A 879 25.44 -27.00 9.83
C ARG A 879 26.78 -27.25 10.53
N SER A 880 27.80 -26.45 10.16
CA SER A 880 29.15 -26.57 10.72
C SER A 880 29.19 -26.36 12.24
N ILE A 881 28.32 -25.55 12.83
CA ILE A 881 28.30 -25.40 14.30
C ILE A 881 28.01 -26.72 15.04
N LEU A 882 27.03 -27.51 14.56
CA LEU A 882 26.67 -28.79 15.20
C LEU A 882 27.78 -29.83 15.06
N LYS A 883 28.41 -29.88 13.88
CA LYS A 883 29.53 -30.80 13.61
C LYS A 883 30.80 -30.38 14.34
N ASP A 884 31.18 -29.12 14.21
CA ASP A 884 32.51 -28.63 14.57
C ASP A 884 32.62 -28.27 16.06
N TYR A 885 31.51 -27.82 16.68
CA TYR A 885 31.51 -27.43 18.11
C TYR A 885 30.71 -28.38 18.99
N PHE A 886 29.56 -28.89 18.55
CA PHE A 886 28.80 -29.86 19.35
C PHE A 886 29.25 -31.30 19.15
N LYS A 887 30.12 -31.56 18.16
CA LYS A 887 30.60 -32.92 17.77
C LYS A 887 29.45 -33.91 17.58
N PHE A 888 28.31 -33.38 17.13
CA PHE A 888 27.04 -34.08 17.03
C PHE A 888 26.97 -34.90 15.73
N THR A 889 26.37 -36.08 15.81
CA THR A 889 25.95 -36.89 14.67
C THR A 889 24.49 -37.28 14.83
N PHE A 890 23.65 -36.90 13.86
CA PHE A 890 22.25 -37.27 13.80
C PHE A 890 22.09 -38.78 13.64
N VAL A 891 21.18 -39.38 14.42
CA VAL A 891 20.84 -40.81 14.34
C VAL A 891 19.45 -40.99 13.74
N SER A 892 18.43 -40.44 14.40
CA SER A 892 17.02 -40.58 14.02
C SER A 892 16.18 -39.46 14.62
N GLU A 893 14.96 -39.29 14.11
CA GLU A 893 13.87 -38.57 14.78
C GLU A 893 13.00 -39.64 15.46
N GLU A 894 12.79 -39.52 16.78
CA GLU A 894 11.92 -40.41 17.55
C GLU A 894 10.57 -39.75 17.81
N LYS A 895 9.50 -40.49 17.55
CA LYS A 895 8.12 -40.04 17.79
C LYS A 895 7.50 -40.72 18.98
N ASP A 896 7.99 -41.91 19.30
CA ASP A 896 7.50 -42.76 20.37
C ASP A 896 8.49 -42.72 21.53
N PHE A 897 8.20 -41.85 22.50
CA PHE A 897 9.00 -41.68 23.71
C PHE A 897 8.07 -41.50 24.91
N ASP A 898 8.25 -42.35 25.92
CA ASP A 898 7.41 -42.30 27.13
C ASP A 898 8.13 -41.58 28.28
N GLU A 899 9.47 -41.62 28.32
CA GLU A 899 10.26 -41.13 29.45
C GLU A 899 11.67 -40.74 29.00
N MET A 900 12.23 -39.70 29.63
CA MET A 900 13.60 -39.25 29.50
C MET A 900 14.30 -39.31 30.86
N ILE A 901 15.59 -39.66 30.85
CA ILE A 901 16.45 -39.71 32.04
C ILE A 901 17.52 -38.63 31.89
N CYS A 902 17.48 -37.62 32.77
CA CYS A 902 18.54 -36.63 32.90
C CYS A 902 19.63 -37.17 33.84
N LYS A 903 20.86 -37.27 33.33
CA LYS A 903 22.06 -37.70 34.07
C LYS A 903 22.79 -36.49 34.64
N GLY A 904 22.87 -36.43 35.96
CA GLY A 904 23.23 -35.20 36.68
C GLY A 904 24.01 -35.44 37.97
N LYS A 905 23.92 -34.49 38.91
CA LYS A 905 24.34 -34.73 40.30
C LYS A 905 23.46 -35.80 40.95
N SER A 906 22.17 -35.76 40.62
CA SER A 906 21.19 -36.80 40.92
C SER A 906 20.39 -37.09 39.66
N ASP A 907 20.43 -38.33 39.19
CA ASP A 907 19.65 -38.73 38.02
C ASP A 907 18.15 -38.57 38.32
N PHE A 908 17.40 -38.02 37.37
CA PHE A 908 15.95 -37.91 37.48
C PHE A 908 15.27 -38.18 36.15
N LYS A 909 14.04 -38.68 36.25
CA LYS A 909 13.16 -38.98 35.12
C LYS A 909 12.25 -37.79 34.85
N PHE A 910 11.96 -37.54 33.59
CA PHE A 910 10.96 -36.56 33.16
C PHE A 910 10.29 -37.03 31.89
N GLU A 911 9.04 -36.64 31.69
CA GLU A 911 8.31 -36.90 30.46
C GLU A 911 8.45 -35.72 29.50
N LEU A 912 8.18 -35.95 28.22
CA LEU A 912 7.98 -34.91 27.22
C LEU A 912 6.49 -34.92 26.83
N ASN A 913 5.90 -33.77 26.49
CA ASN A 913 4.47 -33.60 26.21
C ASN A 913 3.53 -33.98 27.39
N GLY A 914 4.03 -33.92 28.63
CA GLY A 914 3.24 -34.08 29.85
C GLY A 914 2.13 -33.03 30.03
N SER A 915 1.30 -33.19 31.06
CA SER A 915 0.06 -32.41 31.25
C SER A 915 0.25 -30.90 31.38
N GLU A 916 1.41 -30.42 31.83
CA GLU A 916 1.74 -29.00 32.01
C GLU A 916 2.74 -28.48 30.96
N SER A 917 2.95 -29.20 29.86
CA SER A 917 3.96 -28.88 28.84
C SER A 917 3.35 -28.53 27.50
N ALA A 918 4.12 -27.85 26.66
CA ALA A 918 3.81 -27.71 25.24
C ALA A 918 3.86 -29.06 24.52
N LYS A 919 2.81 -29.42 23.77
CA LYS A 919 2.71 -30.65 22.97
C LYS A 919 3.50 -30.47 21.69
N THR A 920 4.78 -30.26 21.85
CA THR A 920 5.68 -29.75 20.83
C THR A 920 6.85 -30.69 20.54
N ALA A 921 7.02 -31.74 21.34
CA ALA A 921 7.86 -32.87 20.98
C ALA A 921 7.07 -33.78 20.03
N SER A 922 6.91 -33.40 18.76
CA SER A 922 6.37 -34.34 17.74
C SER A 922 7.44 -35.23 17.16
N ASP A 923 8.70 -34.79 17.27
CA ASP A 923 9.88 -35.42 16.70
C ASP A 923 11.05 -35.11 17.65
N VAL A 924 11.58 -36.07 18.39
CA VAL A 924 12.75 -35.88 19.27
C VAL A 924 14.01 -36.26 18.50
N THR A 925 14.95 -35.33 18.37
CA THR A 925 16.22 -35.58 17.69
C THR A 925 17.09 -36.48 18.55
N ILE A 926 17.39 -37.68 18.04
CA ILE A 926 18.30 -38.63 18.66
C ILE A 926 19.68 -38.53 18.04
N MET A 927 20.69 -38.56 18.91
CA MET A 927 22.05 -38.19 18.52
C MET A 927 23.13 -39.02 19.18
N LYS A 928 24.27 -39.06 18.49
CA LYS A 928 25.56 -39.48 19.02
C LYS A 928 26.48 -38.28 19.11
N VAL A 929 27.45 -38.38 20.01
CA VAL A 929 28.46 -37.35 20.21
C VAL A 929 29.84 -37.99 20.20
N ALA A 930 30.83 -37.25 19.69
CA ALA A 930 32.23 -37.64 19.64
C ALA A 930 33.11 -36.71 20.48
N GLY A 931 34.39 -37.07 20.63
CA GLY A 931 35.37 -36.27 21.37
C GLY A 931 35.00 -36.13 22.85
N ASN A 932 35.12 -34.91 23.39
CA ASN A 932 34.85 -34.59 24.79
C ASN A 932 33.35 -34.39 25.10
N GLY A 933 32.46 -34.56 24.13
CA GLY A 933 31.02 -34.43 24.34
C GLY A 933 30.40 -35.65 25.02
N LYS A 934 29.34 -35.43 25.79
CA LYS A 934 28.62 -36.43 26.58
C LYS A 934 27.11 -36.27 26.38
N LEU A 935 26.39 -37.38 26.39
CA LEU A 935 24.93 -37.37 26.46
C LEU A 935 24.49 -37.24 27.92
N PHE A 936 23.57 -36.33 28.20
CA PHE A 936 23.07 -36.12 29.57
C PHE A 936 21.55 -36.15 29.70
N ALA A 937 20.79 -36.15 28.60
CA ALA A 937 19.40 -36.61 28.62
C ALA A 937 19.28 -37.78 27.65
N THR A 938 18.82 -38.93 28.14
CA THR A 938 18.72 -40.16 27.35
C THR A 938 17.37 -40.82 27.54
N MET A 939 16.92 -41.57 26.54
CA MET A 939 15.85 -42.55 26.69
C MET A 939 16.30 -43.70 27.62
N PRO A 940 15.36 -44.51 28.16
CA PRO A 940 15.68 -45.66 28.98
C PRO A 940 16.61 -46.68 28.30
N ASP A 941 16.57 -46.76 26.96
CA ASP A 941 17.45 -47.62 26.15
C ASP A 941 18.85 -47.03 25.91
N GLY A 942 19.13 -45.83 26.44
CA GLY A 942 20.42 -45.15 26.35
C GLY A 942 20.59 -44.26 25.11
N ARG A 943 19.61 -44.18 24.21
CA ARG A 943 19.64 -43.23 23.08
C ARG A 943 19.58 -41.80 23.59
N GLY A 944 20.51 -40.95 23.16
CA GLY A 944 20.65 -39.59 23.68
C GLY A 944 19.81 -38.56 22.94
N ALA A 945 19.17 -37.68 23.69
CA ALA A 945 18.43 -36.52 23.19
C ALA A 945 18.97 -35.17 23.71
N ALA A 946 20.02 -35.15 24.54
CA ALA A 946 20.71 -33.91 24.88
C ALA A 946 22.23 -34.11 25.03
N ILE A 947 23.00 -33.17 24.49
CA ILE A 947 24.46 -33.15 24.53
C ILE A 947 24.95 -32.06 25.47
N TYR A 948 25.96 -32.40 26.27
CA TYR A 948 26.86 -31.49 26.95
C TYR A 948 28.26 -31.66 26.36
N ILE A 949 28.92 -30.56 25.99
CA ILE A 949 30.32 -30.57 25.56
C ILE A 949 31.10 -29.46 26.27
N SER A 950 32.32 -29.80 26.67
CA SER A 950 33.31 -28.85 27.17
C SER A 950 34.61 -29.17 26.45
N ASP A 951 35.03 -28.31 25.52
CA ASP A 951 36.21 -28.55 24.67
C ASP A 951 36.99 -27.25 24.39
N LYS A 952 38.14 -27.36 23.74
CA LYS A 952 38.91 -26.20 23.28
C LYS A 952 38.48 -25.78 21.88
N SER A 953 38.22 -24.50 21.71
CA SER A 953 37.92 -23.91 20.40
C SER A 953 39.20 -23.83 19.54
N PRO A 954 39.08 -23.59 18.23
CA PRO A 954 40.21 -23.26 17.35
C PRO A 954 41.14 -22.16 17.86
N SER A 955 40.65 -21.21 18.68
CA SER A 955 41.48 -20.15 19.28
C SER A 955 42.25 -20.61 20.54
N GLY A 956 42.00 -21.83 21.02
CA GLY A 956 42.57 -22.40 22.23
C GLY A 956 41.80 -22.08 23.53
N LYS A 957 40.75 -21.25 23.47
CA LYS A 957 39.88 -20.96 24.62
C LYS A 957 38.94 -22.14 24.92
N GLN A 958 38.61 -22.31 26.20
CA GLN A 958 37.67 -23.33 26.66
C GLN A 958 36.24 -22.85 26.41
N TYR A 959 35.41 -23.63 25.70
CA TYR A 959 33.99 -23.33 25.49
C TYR A 959 33.11 -24.44 26.09
N VAL A 960 31.82 -24.10 26.29
CA VAL A 960 30.80 -25.06 26.75
C VAL A 960 29.58 -25.01 25.83
N GLY A 961 29.08 -26.17 25.42
CA GLY A 961 27.88 -26.30 24.59
C GLY A 961 26.85 -27.23 25.22
N ILE A 962 25.60 -26.80 25.25
CA ILE A 962 24.41 -27.59 25.55
C ILE A 962 23.53 -27.61 24.30
N TYR A 963 23.14 -28.80 23.86
CA TYR A 963 22.19 -28.95 22.75
C TYR A 963 21.05 -29.85 23.21
N LEU A 964 19.82 -29.36 23.11
CA LEU A 964 18.61 -30.15 23.37
C LEU A 964 18.01 -30.61 22.04
N GLY A 965 17.80 -31.91 21.89
CA GLY A 965 17.11 -32.53 20.75
C GLY A 965 15.59 -32.45 20.83
N PHE A 966 15.06 -31.72 21.80
CA PHE A 966 13.65 -31.46 22.04
C PHE A 966 13.51 -30.02 22.54
N ARG A 967 12.32 -29.45 22.36
CA ARG A 967 12.05 -28.09 22.82
C ARG A 967 11.93 -28.04 24.34
N PHE A 968 12.47 -26.98 24.96
CA PHE A 968 12.48 -26.87 26.42
C PHE A 968 11.06 -26.81 27.00
N GLU A 969 10.13 -26.16 26.30
CA GLU A 969 8.72 -26.11 26.71
C GLU A 969 7.99 -27.47 26.64
N ALA A 970 8.58 -28.48 25.98
CA ALA A 970 8.01 -29.82 25.89
C ALA A 970 8.25 -30.67 27.15
N VAL A 971 9.13 -30.23 28.06
CA VAL A 971 9.41 -30.95 29.32
C VAL A 971 8.16 -30.93 30.21
N GLY A 972 7.77 -32.12 30.69
CA GLY A 972 6.40 -32.47 31.10
C GLY A 972 5.77 -31.62 32.19
N ASP A 973 6.54 -31.26 33.22
CA ASP A 973 6.06 -30.46 34.35
C ASP A 973 7.07 -29.39 34.78
N THR A 974 6.60 -28.46 35.61
CA THR A 974 7.38 -27.31 36.08
C THR A 974 8.59 -27.72 36.93
N ALA A 975 8.46 -28.76 37.76
CA ALA A 975 9.55 -29.23 38.61
C ALA A 975 10.67 -29.88 37.77
N ALA A 976 10.32 -30.65 36.75
CA ALA A 976 11.25 -31.23 35.79
C ALA A 976 11.97 -30.16 34.98
N ARG A 977 11.27 -29.10 34.52
CA ARG A 977 11.89 -27.94 33.85
C ARG A 977 12.91 -27.24 34.74
N ASN A 978 12.55 -26.97 35.99
CA ASN A 978 13.45 -26.32 36.96
C ASN A 978 14.70 -27.16 37.24
N LYS A 979 14.54 -28.48 37.43
CA LYS A 979 15.65 -29.42 37.64
C LYS A 979 16.54 -29.55 36.41
N LEU A 980 15.96 -29.67 35.21
CA LEU A 980 16.72 -29.76 33.97
C LEU A 980 17.53 -28.49 33.72
N MET A 981 16.92 -27.31 33.92
CA MET A 981 17.63 -26.04 33.84
C MET A 981 18.74 -25.95 34.89
N GLY A 982 18.51 -26.46 36.11
CA GLY A 982 19.54 -26.52 37.15
C GLY A 982 20.75 -27.35 36.74
N GLU A 983 20.54 -28.53 36.14
CA GLU A 983 21.63 -29.37 35.61
C GLU A 983 22.37 -28.71 34.43
N ILE A 984 21.65 -27.98 33.58
CA ILE A 984 22.26 -27.20 32.50
C ILE A 984 23.14 -26.07 33.07
N LEU A 985 22.61 -25.31 34.03
CA LEU A 985 23.30 -24.18 34.64
C LEU A 985 24.49 -24.62 35.49
N ASP A 986 24.45 -25.77 36.15
CA ASP A 986 25.60 -26.30 36.89
C ASP A 986 26.77 -26.68 35.96
N ARG A 987 26.47 -26.98 34.69
CA ARG A 987 27.46 -27.30 33.66
C ARG A 987 28.02 -26.06 32.98
N THR A 988 27.22 -25.01 32.85
CA THR A 988 27.60 -23.78 32.14
C THR A 988 28.07 -22.69 33.12
N LEU A 989 27.40 -22.48 34.24
CA LEU A 989 27.69 -21.44 35.23
C LEU A 989 28.06 -22.03 36.60
N PRO A 990 29.21 -22.74 36.72
CA PRO A 990 29.56 -23.48 37.94
C PRO A 990 29.84 -22.60 39.16
N GLY A 991 30.03 -21.29 38.99
CA GLY A 991 30.27 -20.31 40.07
C GLY A 991 29.00 -19.77 40.73
N ARG A 992 27.80 -20.16 40.28
CA ARG A 992 26.54 -19.67 40.85
C ARG A 992 26.31 -20.22 42.26
N HIS A 993 26.02 -19.36 43.24
CA HIS A 993 25.69 -19.78 44.59
C HIS A 993 24.32 -20.48 44.61
N GLN A 994 24.30 -21.80 44.85
CA GLN A 994 23.05 -22.52 45.11
C GLN A 994 22.51 -22.10 46.49
N LEU A 995 21.52 -21.21 46.54
CA LEU A 995 20.60 -21.18 47.67
C LEU A 995 19.68 -22.39 47.50
N SER A 996 20.02 -23.49 48.19
CA SER A 996 19.14 -24.65 48.28
C SER A 996 17.86 -24.23 49.02
N LEU A 997 16.84 -23.83 48.28
CA LEU A 997 15.48 -23.83 48.78
C LEU A 997 14.78 -25.03 48.15
N PHE A 998 14.56 -26.00 49.03
CA PHE A 998 13.88 -27.29 48.86
C PHE A 998 12.77 -27.32 47.81
#